data_AF-A0AAF0ISE3-F1
#
_entry.id   AF-A0AAF0ISE3-F1
#
_cell.length_a   1.000
_cell.length_b   1.000
_cell.length_c   1.000
_cell.angle_alpha   90.00
_cell.angle_beta   90.00
_cell.angle_gamma   90.00
#
_symmetry.space_group_name_H-M   'P 1'
#
loop_
_entity.id
_entity.type
_entity.pdbx_description
1 polymer ?
#
loop_
_entity_poly.entity_id
_entity_poly.type
_entity_poly.pdbx_seq_one_letter_code
_entity_poly.pdbx_strand_id
1 'polypeptide(L)'
;MPKSRRELGARQARHDPLRRSAPVVSEVKAEVVPVLSKLPTGPGDQVQKSEQVWALASISSLLEDEHGERNRRLLLSKNIIGRILYALESSTDLEVRREASGALRNLCIDGNGDLFGEVANKGGIETVLGCLRWATMGLQNQERQLERARAPAREARERLLSKPIEQMNRKERRHAAKLQAGTLPSNVESQVEFAPDAMAVVDVQGWAADAPQRLSTMEPAAAVCLVELCESLVTILGCICEASEKLLVRAIRWDWHRSVLEDGPPEGDRSAYAGDALAAWLCEAIALGTKPEGSYAQALTSLSVASANTLCALCDDAKSGLARALVGLPSLAPTSKKARRRERDLPVLPTPAEMNAKRAQGSTRLALLTKAIELVPLEGDDAPGAALGVVTSGALCNIQRSVQSEEELETPIAVAEYGPLGNYMVHNVLPRLVHLLSVADLEKLVARRAKEALQMCELALEVVAELMSMLGRGDESVEQLSITQLPLDDEGDEEDFEMFEDQSEPEEMEPDAPQPSERAEPHALDHWVFAQLLQSPLLPALVRLASPVPSSDAADESGSQRRAVQLRAVAAINNFLLRLALFAPPPPSQWPGEEETLERISLWRAWVGTAYLEDAPATQTRIGQTLHEIWTHVFAIAAHWAAVPSVVDAETSAEDNRSSAMSQTPHATAAQDGLAIVDTCIGSLWSIARILEGQLPLTQDDAPAPYVTALLAAYQSARMTDVRVKSLGTLAVLARSQAYRTQDAQPPVAYQQVYGTLGNLFVDAVAASSKDPQHVEVLVAAVNAVMDTYANELAPWDSVYGASGFQARLGALVNPIAGLVKRMDRRANPPLYAAAQESVQNLRAFLDYRDSLPDTGKQK
;
A
#
# COMPACT_ATOMS: atom_id res chain seq x y z
N MET A 1 -26.82 33.87 -43.85
CA MET A 1 -26.52 32.64 -44.61
C MET A 1 -25.55 31.78 -43.81
N PRO A 2 -25.86 30.50 -43.54
CA PRO A 2 -25.07 29.65 -42.66
C PRO A 2 -23.81 29.14 -43.35
N LYS A 3 -22.70 29.19 -42.61
CA LYS A 3 -21.33 28.90 -43.03
C LYS A 3 -21.09 27.39 -43.10
N SER A 4 -20.45 26.98 -44.20
CA SER A 4 -19.98 25.63 -44.50
C SER A 4 -18.95 25.13 -43.48
N ARG A 5 -19.22 23.94 -42.95
CA ARG A 5 -18.40 23.19 -41.99
C ARG A 5 -17.21 22.55 -42.73
N ARG A 6 -15.98 22.88 -42.32
CA ARG A 6 -14.76 22.17 -42.76
C ARG A 6 -14.64 20.83 -42.03
N GLU A 7 -14.15 19.86 -42.78
CA GLU A 7 -14.02 18.44 -42.49
C GLU A 7 -13.07 18.16 -41.31
N LEU A 8 -13.49 17.27 -40.41
CA LEU A 8 -12.66 16.69 -39.36
C LEU A 8 -12.02 15.42 -39.90
N GLY A 9 -10.69 15.35 -39.81
CA GLY A 9 -9.88 14.20 -40.18
C GLY A 9 -10.28 12.91 -39.46
N ALA A 10 -10.08 11.82 -40.18
CA ALA A 10 -10.53 10.46 -39.91
C ALA A 10 -10.23 9.96 -38.48
N ARG A 11 -11.31 9.64 -37.75
CA ARG A 11 -11.27 8.72 -36.61
C ARG A 11 -10.93 7.32 -37.14
N GLN A 12 -9.81 6.76 -36.68
CA GLN A 12 -9.49 5.34 -36.89
C GLN A 12 -10.67 4.47 -36.43
N ALA A 13 -11.02 3.53 -37.30
CA ALA A 13 -12.22 2.72 -37.22
C ALA A 13 -12.24 1.85 -35.95
N ARG A 14 -13.42 1.78 -35.33
CA ARG A 14 -13.75 0.83 -34.28
C ARG A 14 -13.51 -0.58 -34.82
N HIS A 15 -12.74 -1.37 -34.07
CA HIS A 15 -12.52 -2.79 -34.36
C HIS A 15 -13.86 -3.51 -34.53
N ASP A 16 -14.08 -4.07 -35.72
CA ASP A 16 -15.17 -4.99 -36.04
C ASP A 16 -14.85 -6.37 -35.43
N PRO A 17 -15.67 -6.90 -34.50
CA PRO A 17 -15.34 -8.11 -33.74
C PRO A 17 -15.55 -9.43 -34.50
N LEU A 18 -15.92 -9.41 -35.79
CA LEU A 18 -16.26 -10.64 -36.55
C LEU A 18 -15.24 -11.09 -37.60
N ARG A 19 -14.02 -10.53 -37.63
CA ARG A 19 -12.94 -11.04 -38.49
C ARG A 19 -11.62 -11.19 -37.73
N ARG A 20 -11.33 -12.40 -37.24
CA ARG A 20 -9.96 -12.82 -36.88
C ARG A 20 -9.45 -13.80 -37.93
N SER A 21 -8.25 -13.55 -38.43
CA SER A 21 -7.50 -14.47 -39.30
C SER A 21 -7.18 -15.75 -38.54
N ALA A 22 -7.57 -16.90 -39.10
CA ALA A 22 -7.33 -18.21 -38.52
C ALA A 22 -5.86 -18.62 -38.65
N PRO A 23 -5.16 -18.97 -37.55
CA PRO A 23 -3.87 -19.66 -37.63
C PRO A 23 -4.07 -21.17 -37.76
N VAL A 24 -3.11 -21.82 -38.40
CA VAL A 24 -3.07 -23.28 -38.64
C VAL A 24 -2.91 -24.02 -37.30
N VAL A 25 -3.90 -24.85 -36.94
CA VAL A 25 -3.93 -25.66 -35.70
C VAL A 25 -4.11 -27.13 -36.09
N SER A 26 -3.05 -27.94 -36.03
CA SER A 26 -3.15 -29.37 -36.39
C SER A 26 -2.73 -30.40 -35.33
N GLU A 27 -2.00 -30.08 -34.25
CA GLU A 27 -1.53 -31.14 -33.31
C GLU A 27 -2.18 -31.12 -31.91
N VAL A 28 -2.45 -29.95 -31.32
CA VAL A 28 -3.01 -29.82 -29.94
C VAL A 28 -4.49 -30.25 -29.80
N LYS A 29 -5.18 -30.53 -30.92
CA LYS A 29 -6.60 -30.96 -30.88
C LYS A 29 -6.78 -32.36 -30.27
N ALA A 30 -5.74 -33.19 -30.23
CA ALA A 30 -5.85 -34.60 -29.86
C ALA A 30 -6.12 -34.81 -28.35
N GLU A 31 -5.58 -33.97 -27.47
CA GLU A 31 -5.63 -34.20 -26.01
C GLU A 31 -6.80 -33.49 -25.31
N VAL A 32 -7.19 -32.30 -25.77
CA VAL A 32 -8.21 -31.46 -25.10
C VAL A 32 -9.65 -31.96 -25.34
N VAL A 33 -9.93 -32.55 -26.50
CA VAL A 33 -11.29 -32.96 -26.89
C VAL A 33 -11.81 -34.17 -26.07
N PRO A 34 -11.02 -35.23 -25.81
CA PRO A 34 -11.43 -36.34 -24.96
C PRO A 34 -11.75 -35.91 -23.52
N VAL A 35 -10.94 -35.04 -22.93
CA VAL A 35 -11.12 -34.56 -21.54
C VAL A 35 -12.45 -33.81 -21.37
N LEU A 36 -12.79 -32.93 -22.31
CA LEU A 36 -14.05 -32.19 -22.28
C LEU A 36 -15.29 -33.07 -22.44
N SER A 37 -15.19 -34.23 -23.11
CA SER A 37 -16.30 -35.17 -23.25
C SER A 37 -16.68 -35.85 -21.93
N LYS A 38 -15.79 -35.77 -20.93
CA LYS A 38 -15.94 -36.33 -19.58
C LYS A 38 -16.37 -35.27 -18.56
N LEU A 39 -16.86 -34.13 -19.02
CA LEU A 39 -17.49 -33.12 -18.18
C LEU A 39 -18.94 -32.89 -18.59
N PRO A 40 -19.86 -32.80 -17.61
CA PRO A 40 -21.26 -32.54 -17.89
C PRO A 40 -21.44 -31.19 -18.59
N THR A 41 -22.38 -31.15 -19.53
CA THR A 41 -22.73 -29.93 -20.27
C THR A 41 -23.97 -29.21 -19.75
N GLY A 42 -24.73 -29.85 -18.85
CA GLY A 42 -25.92 -29.29 -18.24
C GLY A 42 -26.82 -30.36 -17.60
N PRO A 43 -28.03 -29.97 -17.14
CA PRO A 43 -28.97 -30.88 -16.48
C PRO A 43 -29.42 -32.02 -17.41
N GLY A 44 -29.14 -33.26 -17.00
CA GLY A 44 -29.48 -34.50 -17.75
C GLY A 44 -28.27 -35.31 -18.22
N ASP A 45 -27.06 -34.75 -18.12
CA ASP A 45 -25.80 -35.41 -18.50
C ASP A 45 -25.25 -36.23 -17.31
N GLN A 46 -25.30 -37.56 -17.37
CA GLN A 46 -24.77 -38.42 -16.29
C GLN A 46 -23.36 -38.90 -16.62
N VAL A 47 -22.37 -38.17 -16.11
CA VAL A 47 -20.96 -38.57 -16.19
C VAL A 47 -20.53 -39.18 -14.85
N GLN A 48 -19.78 -40.28 -14.89
CA GLN A 48 -19.29 -40.93 -13.67
C GLN A 48 -18.37 -39.99 -12.89
N LYS A 49 -18.48 -40.02 -11.55
CA LYS A 49 -17.66 -39.20 -10.64
C LYS A 49 -16.16 -39.29 -10.97
N SER A 50 -15.62 -40.50 -11.10
CA SER A 50 -14.20 -40.74 -11.38
C SER A 50 -13.74 -40.12 -12.70
N GLU A 51 -14.62 -40.11 -13.72
CA GLU A 51 -14.33 -39.47 -15.01
C GLU A 51 -14.32 -37.95 -14.91
N GLN A 52 -15.22 -37.36 -14.10
CA GLN A 52 -15.24 -35.92 -13.87
C GLN A 52 -13.99 -35.44 -13.11
N VAL A 53 -13.63 -36.14 -12.03
CA VAL A 53 -12.42 -35.84 -11.23
C VAL A 53 -11.18 -35.92 -12.12
N TRP A 54 -11.03 -36.99 -12.90
CA TRP A 54 -9.91 -37.14 -13.84
C TRP A 54 -9.88 -36.01 -14.88
N ALA A 55 -11.04 -35.64 -15.42
CA ALA A 55 -11.11 -34.60 -16.45
C ALA A 55 -10.72 -33.23 -15.90
N LEU A 56 -11.22 -32.86 -14.72
CA LEU A 56 -10.91 -31.60 -14.06
C LEU A 56 -9.44 -31.52 -13.66
N ALA A 57 -8.88 -32.59 -13.07
CA ALA A 57 -7.46 -32.68 -12.75
C ALA A 57 -6.58 -32.54 -14.01
N SER A 58 -6.98 -33.20 -15.10
CA SER A 58 -6.27 -33.10 -16.39
C SER A 58 -6.31 -31.68 -16.95
N ILE A 59 -7.43 -30.96 -16.79
CA ILE A 59 -7.53 -29.55 -17.19
C ILE A 59 -6.58 -28.68 -16.37
N SER A 60 -6.50 -28.88 -15.05
CA SER A 60 -5.57 -28.15 -14.20
C SER A 60 -4.12 -28.33 -14.67
N SER A 61 -3.70 -29.57 -14.97
CA SER A 61 -2.36 -29.85 -15.51
C SER A 61 -2.13 -29.23 -16.90
N LEU A 62 -3.14 -29.26 -17.78
CA LEU A 62 -3.03 -28.64 -19.12
C LEU A 62 -2.90 -27.12 -19.08
N LEU A 63 -3.38 -26.47 -18.01
CA LEU A 63 -3.24 -25.04 -17.81
C LEU A 63 -1.86 -24.65 -17.28
N GLU A 64 -1.19 -25.56 -16.56
CA GLU A 64 0.15 -25.36 -15.96
C GLU A 64 1.30 -25.70 -16.92
N ASP A 65 1.03 -26.43 -18.01
CA ASP A 65 2.02 -26.85 -19.01
C ASP A 65 2.66 -25.68 -19.79
N GLU A 66 3.81 -25.91 -20.43
CA GLU A 66 4.53 -24.92 -21.27
C GLU A 66 3.65 -24.37 -22.41
N HIS A 67 2.60 -25.10 -22.80
CA HIS A 67 1.61 -24.70 -23.79
C HIS A 67 0.30 -24.16 -23.18
N GLY A 68 0.30 -23.84 -21.89
CA GLY A 68 -0.86 -23.45 -21.08
C GLY A 68 -1.70 -22.33 -21.70
N GLU A 69 -1.08 -21.29 -22.26
CA GLU A 69 -1.81 -20.18 -22.90
C GLU A 69 -2.57 -20.63 -24.18
N ARG A 70 -2.01 -21.55 -24.95
CA ARG A 70 -2.69 -22.12 -26.13
C ARG A 70 -3.83 -23.05 -25.71
N ASN A 71 -3.59 -23.87 -24.69
CA ASN A 71 -4.58 -24.79 -24.11
C ASN A 71 -5.75 -24.00 -23.51
N ARG A 72 -5.46 -22.94 -22.75
CA ARG A 72 -6.43 -22.00 -22.18
C ARG A 72 -7.35 -21.44 -23.26
N ARG A 73 -6.81 -20.89 -24.35
CA ARG A 73 -7.62 -20.37 -25.47
C ARG A 73 -8.53 -21.44 -26.08
N LEU A 74 -8.04 -22.66 -26.23
CA LEU A 74 -8.84 -23.77 -26.77
C LEU A 74 -9.96 -24.18 -25.81
N LEU A 75 -9.65 -24.32 -24.52
CA LEU A 75 -10.62 -24.65 -23.46
C LEU A 75 -11.72 -23.58 -23.36
N LEU A 76 -11.34 -22.30 -23.38
CA LEU A 76 -12.28 -21.16 -23.39
C LEU A 76 -13.22 -21.22 -24.60
N SER A 77 -12.69 -21.54 -25.79
CA SER A 77 -13.51 -21.71 -27.02
C SER A 77 -14.54 -22.84 -26.92
N LYS A 78 -14.40 -23.75 -25.94
CA LYS A 78 -15.28 -24.89 -25.70
C LYS A 78 -16.17 -24.73 -24.46
N ASN A 79 -16.35 -23.49 -23.99
CA ASN A 79 -17.18 -23.16 -22.84
C ASN A 79 -16.73 -23.88 -21.55
N ILE A 80 -15.42 -23.98 -21.32
CA ILE A 80 -14.91 -24.66 -20.13
C ILE A 80 -15.42 -24.03 -18.83
N ILE A 81 -15.51 -22.69 -18.78
CA ILE A 81 -16.00 -21.95 -17.60
C ILE A 81 -17.40 -22.40 -17.22
N GLY A 82 -18.32 -22.50 -18.19
CA GLY A 82 -19.69 -22.94 -17.91
C GLY A 82 -19.76 -24.37 -17.38
N ARG A 83 -18.90 -25.26 -17.89
CA ARG A 83 -18.83 -26.66 -17.43
C ARG A 83 -18.27 -26.77 -16.00
N ILE A 84 -17.23 -26.00 -15.69
CA ILE A 84 -16.63 -25.98 -14.35
C ILE A 84 -17.61 -25.40 -13.33
N LEU A 85 -18.27 -24.27 -13.66
CA LEU A 85 -19.28 -23.67 -12.78
C LEU A 85 -20.46 -24.62 -12.54
N TYR A 86 -20.91 -25.33 -13.57
CA TYR A 86 -21.93 -26.36 -13.42
C TYR A 86 -21.47 -27.50 -12.51
N ALA A 87 -20.23 -27.97 -12.62
CA ALA A 87 -19.69 -29.01 -11.74
C ALA A 87 -19.61 -28.55 -10.27
N LEU A 88 -19.23 -27.30 -10.02
CA LEU A 88 -19.22 -26.69 -8.67
C LEU A 88 -20.63 -26.60 -8.06
N GLU A 89 -21.61 -26.19 -8.85
CA GLU A 89 -22.97 -25.95 -8.38
C GLU A 89 -23.77 -27.25 -8.21
N SER A 90 -23.69 -28.16 -9.18
CA SER A 90 -24.58 -29.33 -9.27
C SER A 90 -24.10 -30.57 -8.51
N SER A 91 -22.79 -30.74 -8.34
CA SER A 91 -22.25 -31.91 -7.62
C SER A 91 -22.38 -31.72 -6.11
N THR A 92 -22.70 -32.77 -5.35
CA THR A 92 -22.55 -32.79 -3.87
C THR A 92 -21.28 -33.49 -3.42
N ASP A 93 -20.50 -34.02 -4.36
CA ASP A 93 -19.27 -34.74 -4.10
C ASP A 93 -18.09 -33.79 -3.91
N LEU A 94 -17.35 -34.00 -2.81
CA LEU A 94 -16.28 -33.09 -2.39
C LEU A 94 -15.07 -33.10 -3.33
N GLU A 95 -14.70 -34.26 -3.87
CA GLU A 95 -13.55 -34.37 -4.79
C GLU A 95 -13.85 -33.68 -6.11
N VAL A 96 -15.08 -33.84 -6.64
CA VAL A 96 -15.50 -33.13 -7.86
C VAL A 96 -15.46 -31.62 -7.66
N ARG A 97 -15.96 -31.12 -6.52
CA ARG A 97 -15.92 -29.68 -6.22
C ARG A 97 -14.49 -29.16 -6.06
N ARG A 98 -13.63 -29.90 -5.37
CA ARG A 98 -12.21 -29.57 -5.15
C ARG A 98 -11.43 -29.46 -6.46
N GLU A 99 -11.59 -30.43 -7.36
CA GLU A 99 -10.96 -30.37 -8.69
C GLU A 99 -11.54 -29.26 -9.56
N ALA A 100 -12.86 -29.03 -9.48
CA ALA A 100 -13.52 -27.98 -10.25
C ALA A 100 -13.06 -26.58 -9.80
N SER A 101 -12.93 -26.35 -8.48
CA SER A 101 -12.39 -25.12 -7.95
C SER A 101 -10.91 -24.95 -8.30
N GLY A 102 -10.10 -26.02 -8.25
CA GLY A 102 -8.69 -25.95 -8.65
C GLY A 102 -8.51 -25.56 -10.13
N ALA A 103 -9.29 -26.16 -11.03
CA ALA A 103 -9.28 -25.83 -12.44
C ALA A 103 -9.72 -24.37 -12.71
N LEU A 104 -10.74 -23.88 -12.00
CA LEU A 104 -11.18 -22.48 -12.11
C LEU A 104 -10.13 -21.51 -11.53
N ARG A 105 -9.50 -21.86 -10.41
CA ARG A 105 -8.41 -21.09 -9.80
C ARG A 105 -7.26 -20.90 -10.78
N ASN A 106 -6.79 -21.98 -11.42
CA ASN A 106 -5.71 -21.91 -12.42
C ASN A 106 -6.10 -21.09 -13.66
N LEU A 107 -7.39 -21.04 -14.03
CA LEU A 107 -7.86 -20.10 -15.07
C LEU A 107 -7.77 -18.64 -14.60
N CYS A 108 -8.12 -18.38 -13.34
CA CYS A 108 -8.18 -17.03 -12.78
C CYS A 108 -6.81 -16.43 -12.42
N ILE A 109 -5.85 -17.23 -11.93
CA ILE A 109 -4.53 -16.72 -11.50
C ILE A 109 -3.80 -15.98 -12.63
N ASP A 110 -3.82 -16.53 -13.84
CA ASP A 110 -3.24 -15.88 -15.03
C ASP A 110 -4.30 -15.19 -15.91
N GLY A 111 -5.48 -14.94 -15.33
CA GLY A 111 -6.62 -14.38 -16.02
C GLY A 111 -6.42 -12.90 -16.38
N ASN A 112 -7.20 -12.43 -17.36
CA ASN A 112 -7.28 -11.00 -17.67
C ASN A 112 -8.71 -10.48 -17.47
N GLY A 113 -8.90 -9.16 -17.58
CA GLY A 113 -10.20 -8.51 -17.37
C GLY A 113 -11.36 -9.11 -18.18
N ASP A 114 -11.10 -9.56 -19.42
CA ASP A 114 -12.12 -10.20 -20.26
C ASP A 114 -12.55 -11.56 -19.70
N LEU A 115 -11.57 -12.36 -19.23
CA LEU A 115 -11.84 -13.65 -18.60
C LEU A 115 -12.67 -13.48 -17.33
N PHE A 116 -12.30 -12.56 -16.44
CA PHE A 116 -13.04 -12.32 -15.20
C PHE A 116 -14.46 -11.83 -15.49
N GLY A 117 -14.62 -10.99 -16.52
CA GLY A 117 -15.93 -10.60 -17.03
C GLY A 117 -16.75 -11.78 -17.51
N GLU A 118 -16.16 -12.74 -18.24
CA GLU A 118 -16.85 -13.96 -18.68
C GLU A 118 -17.27 -14.85 -17.50
N VAL A 119 -16.38 -15.08 -16.53
CA VAL A 119 -16.70 -15.84 -15.30
C VAL A 119 -17.88 -15.20 -14.56
N ALA A 120 -17.83 -13.88 -14.36
CA ALA A 120 -18.90 -13.15 -13.68
C ALA A 120 -20.23 -13.13 -14.45
N ASN A 121 -20.19 -13.07 -15.79
CA ASN A 121 -21.38 -13.11 -16.64
C ASN A 121 -22.07 -14.48 -16.61
N LYS A 122 -21.31 -15.55 -16.35
CA LYS A 122 -21.82 -16.92 -16.18
C LYS A 122 -22.24 -17.25 -14.74
N GLY A 123 -22.28 -16.25 -13.85
CA GLY A 123 -22.69 -16.43 -12.45
C GLY A 123 -21.57 -16.92 -11.52
N GLY A 124 -20.30 -16.84 -11.95
CA GLY A 124 -19.18 -17.41 -11.19
C GLY A 124 -19.01 -16.82 -9.79
N ILE A 125 -19.33 -15.55 -9.56
CA ILE A 125 -19.28 -14.93 -8.22
C ILE A 125 -20.30 -15.60 -7.30
N GLU A 126 -21.54 -15.74 -7.75
CA GLU A 126 -22.61 -16.38 -6.98
C GLU A 126 -22.33 -17.86 -6.74
N THR A 127 -21.83 -18.58 -7.74
CA THR A 127 -21.45 -20.00 -7.60
C THR A 127 -20.32 -20.17 -6.60
N VAL A 128 -19.27 -19.33 -6.65
CA VAL A 128 -18.13 -19.39 -5.72
C VAL A 128 -18.57 -19.11 -4.29
N LEU A 129 -19.33 -18.03 -4.06
CA LEU A 129 -19.83 -17.67 -2.74
C LEU A 129 -20.83 -18.69 -2.19
N GLY A 130 -21.71 -19.22 -3.05
CA GLY A 130 -22.63 -20.30 -2.70
C GLY A 130 -21.90 -21.59 -2.30
N CYS A 131 -20.84 -21.95 -3.01
CA CYS A 131 -20.01 -23.11 -2.67
C CYS A 131 -19.21 -22.87 -1.38
N LEU A 132 -18.74 -21.65 -1.14
CA LEU A 132 -18.03 -21.28 0.09
C LEU A 132 -18.95 -21.35 1.31
N ARG A 133 -20.19 -20.85 1.18
CA ARG A 133 -21.25 -21.02 2.17
C ARG A 133 -21.53 -22.49 2.48
N TRP A 134 -21.66 -23.32 1.44
CA TRP A 134 -21.84 -24.77 1.61
C TRP A 134 -20.67 -25.42 2.37
N ALA A 135 -19.44 -25.07 2.01
CA ALA A 135 -18.26 -25.58 2.70
C ALA A 135 -18.22 -25.16 4.18
N THR A 136 -18.61 -23.91 4.46
CA THR A 136 -18.71 -23.36 5.82
C THR A 136 -19.71 -24.15 6.66
N MET A 137 -20.86 -24.52 6.11
CA MET A 137 -21.82 -25.37 6.80
C MET A 137 -21.23 -26.75 7.14
N GLY A 138 -20.39 -27.31 6.27
CA GLY A 138 -19.66 -28.55 6.51
C GLY A 138 -18.65 -28.46 7.66
N LEU A 139 -18.06 -27.28 7.87
CA LEU A 139 -17.05 -26.99 8.90
C LEU A 139 -17.66 -26.71 10.28
N GLN A 140 -18.98 -26.56 10.39
CA GLN A 140 -19.66 -26.17 11.62
C GLN A 140 -20.25 -27.36 12.38
N ASN A 141 -20.39 -27.22 13.70
CA ASN A 141 -20.95 -28.27 14.55
C ASN A 141 -22.48 -28.34 14.39
N GLN A 142 -22.97 -29.50 13.95
CA GLN A 142 -24.39 -29.73 13.67
C GLN A 142 -25.29 -29.54 14.89
N GLU A 143 -24.83 -29.87 16.10
CA GLU A 143 -25.62 -29.68 17.33
C GLU A 143 -25.74 -28.18 17.68
N ARG A 144 -24.63 -27.44 17.62
CA ARG A 144 -24.62 -25.99 17.83
C ARG A 144 -25.41 -25.24 16.76
N GLN A 145 -25.36 -25.71 15.50
CA GLN A 145 -26.20 -25.18 14.42
C GLN A 145 -27.69 -25.35 14.74
N LEU A 146 -28.11 -26.54 15.20
CA LEU A 146 -29.48 -26.80 15.60
C LEU A 146 -29.90 -25.95 16.81
N GLU A 147 -29.00 -25.73 17.77
CA GLU A 147 -29.25 -24.81 18.90
C GLU A 147 -29.43 -23.36 18.46
N ARG A 148 -28.55 -22.86 17.59
CA ARG A 148 -28.64 -21.50 17.02
C ARG A 148 -29.91 -21.30 16.22
N ALA A 149 -30.29 -22.28 15.40
CA ALA A 149 -31.55 -22.26 14.66
C ALA A 149 -32.78 -22.21 15.58
N ARG A 150 -32.69 -22.81 16.78
CA ARG A 150 -33.76 -22.82 17.80
C ARG A 150 -33.75 -21.58 18.71
N ALA A 151 -32.65 -20.80 18.75
CA ALA A 151 -32.49 -19.68 19.67
C ALA A 151 -33.54 -18.56 19.49
N PRO A 152 -33.88 -18.10 18.26
CA PRO A 152 -34.93 -17.08 18.09
C PRO A 152 -36.30 -17.52 18.61
N ALA A 153 -36.65 -18.80 18.42
CA ALA A 153 -37.91 -19.35 18.92
C ALA A 153 -37.93 -19.44 20.46
N ARG A 154 -36.78 -19.73 21.08
CA ARG A 154 -36.60 -19.73 22.53
C ARG A 154 -36.69 -18.32 23.11
N GLU A 155 -36.02 -17.34 22.51
CA GLU A 155 -36.11 -15.94 22.93
C GLU A 155 -37.53 -15.39 22.77
N ALA A 156 -38.21 -15.68 21.66
CA ALA A 156 -39.60 -15.27 21.46
C ALA A 156 -40.52 -15.87 22.53
N ARG A 157 -40.29 -17.13 22.92
CA ARG A 157 -41.00 -17.79 24.03
C ARG A 157 -40.70 -17.10 25.37
N GLU A 158 -39.44 -16.80 25.67
CA GLU A 158 -39.03 -16.15 26.92
C GLU A 158 -39.58 -14.71 27.00
N ARG A 159 -39.53 -13.94 25.91
CA ARG A 159 -40.11 -12.58 25.79
C ARG A 159 -41.65 -12.60 25.98
N LEU A 160 -42.33 -13.61 25.44
CA LEU A 160 -43.77 -13.74 25.61
C LEU A 160 -44.15 -14.12 27.05
N LEU A 161 -43.33 -14.93 27.73
CA LEU A 161 -43.55 -15.34 29.13
C LEU A 161 -43.17 -14.23 30.13
N SER A 162 -42.25 -13.34 29.79
CA SER A 162 -41.83 -12.23 30.65
C SER A 162 -42.70 -10.97 30.52
N LYS A 163 -43.51 -10.86 29.47
CA LYS A 163 -44.42 -9.73 29.25
C LYS A 163 -45.55 -9.74 30.31
N PRO A 164 -45.84 -8.62 31.01
CA PRO A 164 -46.95 -8.56 31.96
C PRO A 164 -48.30 -8.86 31.28
N ILE A 165 -49.16 -9.66 31.93
CA ILE A 165 -50.45 -10.12 31.38
C ILE A 165 -51.32 -8.95 30.88
N GLU A 166 -51.27 -7.82 31.59
CA GLU A 166 -52.02 -6.60 31.28
C GLU A 166 -51.65 -6.03 29.90
N GLN A 167 -50.40 -6.17 29.47
CA GLN A 167 -49.86 -5.68 28.19
C GLN A 167 -49.97 -6.70 27.05
N MET A 168 -50.39 -7.94 27.35
CA MET A 168 -50.56 -8.97 26.33
C MET A 168 -51.88 -8.80 25.58
N ASN A 169 -51.85 -8.93 24.25
CA ASN A 169 -53.08 -8.97 23.46
C ASN A 169 -53.85 -10.29 23.66
N ARG A 170 -55.12 -10.39 23.25
CA ARG A 170 -55.96 -11.59 23.45
C ARG A 170 -55.36 -12.87 22.84
N LYS A 171 -54.56 -12.76 21.77
CA LYS A 171 -53.87 -13.90 21.14
C LYS A 171 -52.62 -14.31 21.93
N GLU A 172 -51.82 -13.33 22.36
CA GLU A 172 -50.62 -13.52 23.20
C GLU A 172 -50.97 -14.17 24.55
N ARG A 173 -52.04 -13.73 25.24
CA ARG A 173 -52.49 -14.34 26.50
C ARG A 173 -52.86 -15.82 26.34
N ARG A 174 -53.51 -16.17 25.22
CA ARG A 174 -53.88 -17.56 24.90
C ARG A 174 -52.64 -18.41 24.58
N HIS A 175 -51.63 -17.81 23.95
CA HIS A 175 -50.39 -18.49 23.61
C HIS A 175 -49.51 -18.69 24.85
N ALA A 176 -49.38 -17.68 25.72
CA ALA A 176 -48.67 -17.75 26.99
C ALA A 176 -49.30 -18.77 27.96
N ALA A 177 -50.64 -18.78 28.07
CA ALA A 177 -51.36 -19.75 28.92
C ALA A 177 -51.19 -21.20 28.44
N LYS A 178 -51.15 -21.44 27.11
CA LYS A 178 -50.87 -22.76 26.53
C LYS A 178 -49.42 -23.21 26.79
N LEU A 179 -48.46 -22.29 26.66
CA LEU A 179 -47.05 -22.55 26.95
C LEU A 179 -46.80 -22.84 28.45
N GLN A 180 -47.53 -22.21 29.37
CA GLN A 180 -47.46 -22.49 30.82
C GLN A 180 -48.13 -23.81 31.22
N ALA A 181 -49.16 -24.24 30.49
CA ALA A 181 -49.88 -25.51 30.74
C ALA A 181 -49.20 -26.75 30.12
N GLY A 182 -48.01 -26.60 29.53
CA GLY A 182 -47.28 -27.69 28.87
C GLY A 182 -47.99 -28.30 27.66
N THR A 183 -49.06 -27.66 27.16
CA THR A 183 -49.83 -28.14 26.01
C THR A 183 -49.45 -27.30 24.80
N LEU A 184 -48.61 -27.87 23.93
CA LEU A 184 -48.22 -27.19 22.71
C LEU A 184 -49.44 -26.99 21.81
N PRO A 185 -49.65 -25.79 21.24
CA PRO A 185 -50.58 -25.65 20.14
C PRO A 185 -50.04 -26.49 18.97
N SER A 186 -50.83 -27.46 18.50
CA SER A 186 -50.49 -28.34 17.36
C SER A 186 -50.12 -27.62 16.06
N ASN A 187 -50.32 -26.30 15.98
CA ASN A 187 -49.95 -25.46 14.85
C ASN A 187 -48.61 -24.71 15.01
N VAL A 188 -47.94 -24.81 16.17
CA VAL A 188 -46.63 -24.16 16.40
C VAL A 188 -45.51 -25.19 16.41
N GLU A 189 -45.74 -26.42 16.87
CA GLU A 189 -44.79 -27.52 16.66
C GLU A 189 -44.69 -27.89 15.18
N SER A 190 -45.81 -27.96 14.45
CA SER A 190 -45.79 -28.29 13.01
C SER A 190 -45.18 -27.19 12.12
N GLN A 191 -45.06 -25.94 12.60
CA GLN A 191 -44.35 -24.87 11.88
C GLN A 191 -42.87 -24.75 12.27
N VAL A 192 -42.44 -25.31 13.41
CA VAL A 192 -41.07 -25.19 13.91
C VAL A 192 -40.29 -26.52 13.79
N GLU A 193 -40.95 -27.68 13.83
CA GLU A 193 -40.34 -28.99 13.52
C GLU A 193 -40.17 -29.24 12.00
N PHE A 194 -40.89 -28.49 11.16
CA PHE A 194 -40.82 -28.57 9.69
C PHE A 194 -40.54 -27.22 9.05
N ALA A 195 -39.64 -26.42 9.61
CA ALA A 195 -38.89 -25.46 8.81
C ALA A 195 -37.67 -26.19 8.24
N PRO A 196 -37.72 -26.75 7.01
CA PRO A 196 -36.54 -27.35 6.38
C PRO A 196 -35.37 -26.35 6.28
N ASP A 197 -35.65 -25.04 6.36
CA ASP A 197 -34.66 -23.96 6.36
C ASP A 197 -33.97 -23.70 7.72
N ALA A 198 -34.42 -24.29 8.83
CA ALA A 198 -33.73 -24.14 10.13
C ALA A 198 -32.33 -24.78 10.12
N MET A 199 -32.11 -25.79 9.28
CA MET A 199 -30.80 -26.41 9.07
C MET A 199 -29.86 -25.59 8.15
N ALA A 200 -30.33 -24.46 7.61
CA ALA A 200 -29.60 -23.66 6.63
C ALA A 200 -28.96 -22.38 7.21
N VAL A 201 -28.99 -22.16 8.54
CA VAL A 201 -28.39 -20.96 9.16
C VAL A 201 -26.87 -21.11 9.22
N VAL A 202 -26.17 -20.42 8.32
CA VAL A 202 -24.69 -20.31 8.35
C VAL A 202 -24.28 -19.24 9.36
N ASP A 203 -23.40 -19.59 10.30
CA ASP A 203 -22.76 -18.60 11.17
C ASP A 203 -21.37 -18.24 10.60
N VAL A 204 -21.29 -17.12 9.89
CA VAL A 204 -20.04 -16.64 9.28
C VAL A 204 -19.10 -15.96 10.29
N GLN A 205 -19.55 -15.68 11.52
CA GLN A 205 -18.79 -14.91 12.51
C GLN A 205 -18.03 -15.78 13.50
N GLY A 206 -18.31 -17.09 13.56
CA GLY A 206 -17.72 -17.98 14.55
C GLY A 206 -17.56 -19.42 14.08
N TRP A 207 -17.50 -19.65 12.76
CA TRP A 207 -17.36 -21.00 12.22
C TRP A 207 -15.97 -21.60 12.50
N ALA A 208 -14.91 -20.80 12.62
CA ALA A 208 -13.56 -21.33 12.85
C ALA A 208 -13.43 -21.96 14.24
N ALA A 209 -14.25 -21.55 15.21
CA ALA A 209 -14.30 -22.17 16.54
C ALA A 209 -14.79 -23.63 16.52
N ASP A 210 -15.61 -24.01 15.53
CA ASP A 210 -16.13 -25.37 15.38
C ASP A 210 -15.26 -26.22 14.43
N ALA A 211 -14.52 -25.58 13.52
CA ALA A 211 -13.80 -26.26 12.43
C ALA A 211 -12.79 -27.33 12.89
N PRO A 212 -11.94 -27.12 13.92
CA PRO A 212 -10.99 -28.15 14.36
C PRO A 212 -11.66 -29.44 14.85
N GLN A 213 -12.74 -29.32 15.62
CA GLN A 213 -13.52 -30.47 16.06
C GLN A 213 -14.17 -31.18 14.87
N ARG A 214 -14.65 -30.44 13.88
CA ARG A 214 -15.31 -31.05 12.72
C ARG A 214 -14.32 -31.74 11.80
N LEU A 215 -13.21 -31.10 11.46
CA LEU A 215 -12.16 -31.66 10.63
C LEU A 215 -11.55 -32.92 11.26
N SER A 216 -11.33 -32.94 12.59
CA SER A 216 -10.83 -34.13 13.29
C SER A 216 -11.80 -35.33 13.30
N THR A 217 -13.10 -35.10 13.09
CA THR A 217 -14.10 -36.18 12.95
C THR A 217 -14.26 -36.69 11.51
N MET A 218 -13.69 -35.98 10.53
CA MET A 218 -13.75 -36.36 9.13
C MET A 218 -12.66 -37.38 8.79
N GLU A 219 -12.86 -38.10 7.69
CA GLU A 219 -11.78 -38.89 7.08
C GLU A 219 -10.68 -37.91 6.60
N PRO A 220 -9.38 -38.21 6.83
CA PRO A 220 -8.28 -37.27 6.58
C PRO A 220 -8.24 -36.68 5.17
N ALA A 221 -8.48 -37.49 4.12
CA ALA A 221 -8.48 -36.98 2.75
C ALA A 221 -9.68 -36.05 2.49
N ALA A 222 -10.85 -36.38 3.03
CA ALA A 222 -12.03 -35.51 2.96
C ALA A 222 -11.81 -34.18 3.70
N ALA A 223 -11.15 -34.19 4.87
CA ALA A 223 -10.81 -32.97 5.59
C ALA A 223 -9.90 -32.05 4.76
N VAL A 224 -8.84 -32.62 4.15
CA VAL A 224 -7.93 -31.88 3.27
C VAL A 224 -8.67 -31.34 2.04
N CYS A 225 -9.48 -32.15 1.37
CA CYS A 225 -10.25 -31.73 0.19
C CYS A 225 -11.18 -30.55 0.48
N LEU A 226 -11.81 -30.53 1.66
CA LEU A 226 -12.71 -29.44 2.06
C LEU A 226 -11.95 -28.13 2.27
N VAL A 227 -10.77 -28.19 2.89
CA VAL A 227 -9.94 -27.01 3.12
C VAL A 227 -9.34 -26.50 1.80
N GLU A 228 -8.85 -27.37 0.93
CA GLU A 228 -8.34 -27.00 -0.40
C GLU A 228 -9.42 -26.42 -1.32
N LEU A 229 -10.65 -26.93 -1.22
CA LEU A 229 -11.81 -26.32 -1.89
C LEU A 229 -11.99 -24.87 -1.42
N CYS A 230 -12.00 -24.62 -0.11
CA CYS A 230 -12.10 -23.26 0.42
C CYS A 230 -10.96 -22.36 -0.04
N GLU A 231 -9.71 -22.85 0.00
CA GLU A 231 -8.53 -22.13 -0.49
C GLU A 231 -8.73 -21.69 -1.95
N SER A 232 -9.10 -22.62 -2.82
CA SER A 232 -9.28 -22.33 -4.24
C SER A 232 -10.41 -21.33 -4.49
N LEU A 233 -11.53 -21.45 -3.78
CA LEU A 233 -12.67 -20.52 -3.90
C LEU A 233 -12.30 -19.10 -3.46
N VAL A 234 -11.53 -18.95 -2.39
CA VAL A 234 -11.04 -17.66 -1.89
C VAL A 234 -10.08 -17.03 -2.90
N THR A 235 -9.11 -17.79 -3.40
CA THR A 235 -8.18 -17.33 -4.42
C THR A 235 -8.90 -16.86 -5.69
N ILE A 236 -9.91 -17.61 -6.17
CA ILE A 236 -10.76 -17.20 -7.31
C ILE A 236 -11.46 -15.87 -7.02
N LEU A 237 -12.04 -15.71 -5.82
CA LEU A 237 -12.74 -14.51 -5.43
C LEU A 237 -11.80 -13.30 -5.38
N GLY A 238 -10.60 -13.47 -4.82
CA GLY A 238 -9.53 -12.47 -4.81
C GLY A 238 -9.20 -11.98 -6.22
N CYS A 239 -8.82 -12.89 -7.12
CA CYS A 239 -8.46 -12.52 -8.50
C CYS A 239 -9.58 -11.75 -9.23
N ILE A 240 -10.84 -12.21 -9.11
CA ILE A 240 -11.97 -11.57 -9.79
C ILE A 240 -12.26 -10.18 -9.23
N CYS A 241 -12.21 -10.04 -7.90
CA CYS A 241 -12.58 -8.80 -7.23
C CYS A 241 -11.48 -7.74 -7.33
N GLU A 242 -10.22 -8.12 -7.25
CA GLU A 242 -9.06 -7.24 -7.44
C GLU A 242 -9.05 -6.65 -8.86
N ALA A 243 -9.39 -7.45 -9.87
CA ALA A 243 -9.38 -7.00 -11.26
C ALA A 243 -10.51 -6.00 -11.61
N SER A 244 -11.57 -5.89 -10.81
CA SER A 244 -12.69 -4.99 -11.10
C SER A 244 -13.51 -4.62 -9.88
N GLU A 245 -13.49 -3.33 -9.53
CA GLU A 245 -14.33 -2.71 -8.48
C GLU A 245 -15.82 -3.08 -8.60
N LYS A 246 -16.37 -3.14 -9.83
CA LYS A 246 -17.78 -3.52 -10.04
C LYS A 246 -18.09 -4.95 -9.61
N LEU A 247 -17.12 -5.85 -9.76
CA LEU A 247 -17.25 -7.25 -9.40
C LEU A 247 -17.07 -7.42 -7.88
N LEU A 248 -16.15 -6.67 -7.28
CA LEU A 248 -16.04 -6.55 -5.82
C LEU A 248 -17.36 -6.07 -5.19
N VAL A 249 -17.95 -4.98 -5.70
CA VAL A 249 -19.25 -4.49 -5.21
C VAL A 249 -20.36 -5.54 -5.35
N ARG A 250 -20.32 -6.37 -6.40
CA ARG A 250 -21.27 -7.48 -6.58
C ARG A 250 -21.06 -8.58 -5.53
N ALA A 251 -19.80 -8.94 -5.26
CA ALA A 251 -19.46 -9.97 -4.26
C ALA A 251 -19.83 -9.56 -2.83
N ILE A 252 -19.50 -8.34 -2.40
CA ILE A 252 -19.78 -7.87 -1.02
C ILE A 252 -21.27 -7.68 -0.74
N ARG A 253 -22.09 -7.56 -1.78
CA ARG A 253 -23.56 -7.43 -1.68
C ARG A 253 -24.29 -8.76 -1.75
N TRP A 254 -23.57 -9.87 -1.93
CA TRP A 254 -24.17 -11.19 -1.94
C TRP A 254 -24.68 -11.56 -0.55
N ASP A 255 -25.89 -12.11 -0.49
CA ASP A 255 -26.55 -12.46 0.76
C ASP A 255 -26.20 -13.89 1.17
N TRP A 256 -25.45 -14.00 2.27
CA TRP A 256 -25.01 -15.27 2.85
C TRP A 256 -26.14 -16.03 3.55
N HIS A 257 -27.27 -15.40 3.86
CA HIS A 257 -28.35 -16.01 4.62
C HIS A 257 -29.55 -16.47 3.76
N ARG A 258 -29.54 -16.17 2.46
CA ARG A 258 -30.61 -16.52 1.53
C ARG A 258 -30.72 -18.04 1.30
N SER A 259 -31.96 -18.56 1.29
CA SER A 259 -32.25 -19.96 0.89
C SER A 259 -32.30 -20.08 -0.64
N VAL A 260 -31.80 -21.21 -1.19
CA VAL A 260 -31.76 -21.52 -2.63
C VAL A 260 -33.16 -21.53 -3.28
N LEU A 261 -34.22 -21.65 -2.48
CA LEU A 261 -35.61 -21.78 -2.92
C LEU A 261 -36.37 -20.45 -3.05
N GLU A 262 -35.76 -19.32 -2.70
CA GLU A 262 -36.42 -18.01 -2.82
C GLU A 262 -36.33 -17.46 -4.25
N ASP A 263 -37.23 -17.92 -5.14
CA ASP A 263 -37.42 -17.37 -6.48
C ASP A 263 -38.10 -15.98 -6.42
N GLY A 264 -37.30 -14.94 -6.22
CA GLY A 264 -37.72 -13.54 -6.28
C GLY A 264 -36.54 -12.59 -6.54
N PRO A 265 -36.75 -11.43 -7.19
CA PRO A 265 -35.73 -10.38 -7.19
C PRO A 265 -35.45 -9.94 -5.75
N PRO A 266 -34.21 -9.56 -5.40
CA PRO A 266 -33.86 -9.19 -4.03
C PRO A 266 -34.80 -8.08 -3.53
N GLU A 267 -35.69 -8.40 -2.59
CA GLU A 267 -36.44 -7.39 -1.86
C GLU A 267 -35.47 -6.67 -0.93
N GLY A 268 -34.89 -5.58 -1.44
CA GLY A 268 -34.78 -4.30 -0.74
C GLY A 268 -33.96 -4.14 0.55
N ASP A 269 -33.67 -5.18 1.34
CA ASP A 269 -32.91 -5.05 2.59
C ASP A 269 -31.41 -4.96 2.29
N ARG A 270 -31.03 -3.81 1.75
CA ARG A 270 -29.65 -3.42 1.51
C ARG A 270 -29.02 -3.07 2.85
N SER A 271 -28.29 -4.01 3.43
CA SER A 271 -27.50 -3.81 4.65
C SER A 271 -26.60 -2.57 4.53
N ALA A 272 -26.57 -1.76 5.58
CA ALA A 272 -25.62 -0.65 5.71
C ALA A 272 -24.15 -1.13 5.81
N TYR A 273 -23.93 -2.43 5.97
CA TYR A 273 -22.62 -3.06 6.16
C TYR A 273 -22.36 -4.08 5.04
N ALA A 274 -22.29 -3.60 3.79
CA ALA A 274 -22.00 -4.47 2.65
C ALA A 274 -20.60 -5.10 2.81
N GLY A 275 -20.52 -6.42 2.69
CA GLY A 275 -19.27 -7.18 2.86
C GLY A 275 -19.02 -7.70 4.27
N ASP A 276 -19.87 -7.39 5.24
CA ASP A 276 -19.71 -7.81 6.66
C ASP A 276 -19.52 -9.33 6.83
N ALA A 277 -20.30 -10.13 6.08
CA ALA A 277 -20.21 -11.59 6.13
C ALA A 277 -18.93 -12.13 5.46
N LEU A 278 -18.54 -11.56 4.32
CA LEU A 278 -17.30 -11.95 3.63
C LEU A 278 -16.06 -11.58 4.46
N ALA A 279 -16.04 -10.37 5.03
CA ALA A 279 -14.98 -9.91 5.93
C ALA A 279 -14.85 -10.83 7.15
N ALA A 280 -15.96 -11.17 7.80
CA ALA A 280 -15.98 -12.10 8.92
C ALA A 280 -15.43 -13.47 8.54
N TRP A 281 -15.89 -14.01 7.41
CA TRP A 281 -15.44 -15.31 6.92
C TRP A 281 -13.92 -15.34 6.70
N LEU A 282 -13.37 -14.30 6.06
CA LEU A 282 -11.92 -14.18 5.82
C LEU A 282 -11.13 -14.04 7.12
N CYS A 283 -11.59 -13.23 8.09
CA CYS A 283 -10.93 -13.09 9.39
C CYS A 283 -10.91 -14.40 10.18
N GLU A 284 -12.02 -15.15 10.18
CA GLU A 284 -12.12 -16.48 10.80
C GLU A 284 -11.17 -17.49 10.12
N ALA A 285 -11.09 -17.49 8.78
CA ALA A 285 -10.15 -18.34 8.03
C ALA A 285 -8.69 -18.02 8.36
N ILE A 286 -8.34 -16.74 8.52
CA ILE A 286 -6.99 -16.31 8.92
C ILE A 286 -6.65 -16.80 10.33
N ALA A 287 -7.55 -16.60 11.30
CA ALA A 287 -7.34 -17.04 12.67
C ALA A 287 -7.18 -18.56 12.80
N LEU A 288 -7.87 -19.34 11.95
CA LEU A 288 -7.82 -20.80 11.97
C LEU A 288 -6.41 -21.35 11.66
N GLY A 289 -5.63 -20.67 10.82
CA GLY A 289 -4.27 -21.07 10.45
C GLY A 289 -3.18 -20.64 11.42
N THR A 290 -3.53 -20.01 12.55
CA THR A 290 -2.54 -19.56 13.55
C THR A 290 -2.01 -20.69 14.42
N LYS A 291 -2.80 -21.77 14.57
CA LYS A 291 -2.41 -22.99 15.29
C LYS A 291 -2.94 -24.22 14.54
N PRO A 292 -2.39 -24.52 13.36
CA PRO A 292 -2.88 -25.62 12.54
C PRO A 292 -2.41 -26.95 13.14
N GLU A 293 -3.33 -27.85 13.43
CA GLU A 293 -3.05 -29.19 13.98
C GLU A 293 -3.68 -30.29 13.12
N GLY A 294 -3.09 -31.49 13.13
CA GLY A 294 -3.61 -32.66 12.43
C GLY A 294 -3.16 -32.80 10.97
N SER A 295 -3.76 -33.77 10.25
CA SER A 295 -3.37 -34.11 8.86
C SER A 295 -3.68 -33.04 7.82
N TYR A 296 -4.50 -32.05 8.17
CA TYR A 296 -4.93 -30.94 7.32
C TYR A 296 -4.21 -29.62 7.64
N ALA A 297 -3.21 -29.64 8.53
CA ALA A 297 -2.52 -28.45 9.00
C ALA A 297 -1.93 -27.59 7.86
N GLN A 298 -1.26 -28.19 6.89
CA GLN A 298 -0.69 -27.48 5.74
C GLN A 298 -1.76 -26.83 4.85
N ALA A 299 -2.89 -27.52 4.65
CA ALA A 299 -4.01 -26.99 3.88
C ALA A 299 -4.64 -25.78 4.60
N LEU A 300 -4.74 -25.82 5.94
CA LEU A 300 -5.22 -24.69 6.73
C LEU A 300 -4.28 -23.48 6.62
N THR A 301 -2.96 -23.68 6.72
CA THR A 301 -2.00 -22.60 6.51
C THR A 301 -2.17 -21.97 5.13
N SER A 302 -2.35 -22.79 4.09
CA SER A 302 -2.53 -22.32 2.71
C SER A 302 -3.83 -21.52 2.55
N LEU A 303 -4.94 -22.01 3.13
CA LEU A 303 -6.22 -21.30 3.16
C LEU A 303 -6.10 -19.95 3.89
N SER A 304 -5.41 -19.90 5.03
CA SER A 304 -5.24 -18.68 5.80
C SER A 304 -4.39 -17.65 5.06
N VAL A 305 -3.32 -18.08 4.38
CA VAL A 305 -2.50 -17.19 3.54
C VAL A 305 -3.30 -16.66 2.34
N ALA A 306 -4.05 -17.53 1.64
CA ALA A 306 -4.94 -17.12 0.55
C ALA A 306 -6.01 -16.13 1.03
N SER A 307 -6.56 -16.34 2.23
CA SER A 307 -7.55 -15.46 2.86
C SER A 307 -6.95 -14.13 3.26
N ALA A 308 -5.73 -14.10 3.80
CA ALA A 308 -5.01 -12.87 4.13
C ALA A 308 -4.64 -12.07 2.87
N ASN A 309 -4.17 -12.73 1.81
CA ASN A 309 -3.88 -12.10 0.52
C ASN A 309 -5.15 -11.49 -0.10
N THR A 310 -6.23 -12.27 -0.12
CA THR A 310 -7.54 -11.80 -0.61
C THR A 310 -7.99 -10.61 0.23
N LEU A 311 -7.96 -10.70 1.55
CA LEU A 311 -8.35 -9.59 2.42
C LEU A 311 -7.51 -8.34 2.19
N CYS A 312 -6.20 -8.49 2.02
CA CYS A 312 -5.27 -7.40 1.71
C CYS A 312 -5.67 -6.69 0.41
N ALA A 313 -5.85 -7.45 -0.68
CA ALA A 313 -6.24 -6.93 -1.98
C ALA A 313 -7.62 -6.24 -1.95
N LEU A 314 -8.60 -6.84 -1.27
CA LEU A 314 -9.97 -6.29 -1.26
C LEU A 314 -10.13 -5.06 -0.36
N CYS A 315 -9.21 -4.85 0.59
CA CYS A 315 -9.19 -3.68 1.47
C CYS A 315 -8.36 -2.51 0.93
N ASP A 316 -7.66 -2.66 -0.19
CA ASP A 316 -6.82 -1.59 -0.77
C ASP A 316 -7.66 -0.40 -1.30
N ASP A 317 -8.88 -0.67 -1.80
CA ASP A 317 -9.78 0.37 -2.30
C ASP A 317 -10.80 0.83 -1.24
N ALA A 318 -10.58 2.05 -0.74
CA ALA A 318 -11.47 2.72 0.21
C ALA A 318 -12.92 2.86 -0.29
N LYS A 319 -13.16 2.84 -1.62
CA LYS A 319 -14.50 3.03 -2.22
C LYS A 319 -15.37 1.78 -2.17
N SER A 320 -14.77 0.61 -2.03
CA SER A 320 -15.49 -0.66 -1.98
C SER A 320 -16.40 -0.78 -0.75
N GLY A 321 -16.00 -0.15 0.36
CA GLY A 321 -16.68 -0.23 1.65
C GLY A 321 -16.38 -1.50 2.44
N LEU A 322 -15.57 -2.44 1.93
CA LEU A 322 -15.25 -3.70 2.64
C LEU A 322 -14.45 -3.44 3.92
N ALA A 323 -13.38 -2.63 3.84
CA ALA A 323 -12.56 -2.27 5.01
C ALA A 323 -13.42 -1.65 6.12
N ARG A 324 -14.41 -0.81 5.75
CA ARG A 324 -15.36 -0.21 6.70
C ARG A 324 -16.27 -1.25 7.33
N ALA A 325 -16.85 -2.15 6.54
CA ALA A 325 -17.70 -3.22 7.06
C ALA A 325 -16.93 -4.15 8.00
N LEU A 326 -15.67 -4.46 7.69
CA LEU A 326 -14.78 -5.26 8.53
C LEU A 326 -14.67 -4.68 9.94
N VAL A 327 -14.39 -3.38 10.05
CA VAL A 327 -14.24 -2.66 11.32
C VAL A 327 -15.57 -2.23 11.95
N GLY A 328 -16.71 -2.64 11.38
CA GLY A 328 -18.03 -2.35 11.94
C GLY A 328 -18.57 -0.95 11.65
N LEU A 329 -18.06 -0.30 10.61
CA LEU A 329 -18.55 0.99 10.13
C LEU A 329 -19.49 0.83 8.93
N PRO A 330 -20.53 1.69 8.83
CA PRO A 330 -21.45 1.64 7.69
C PRO A 330 -20.76 2.10 6.39
N SER A 331 -21.23 1.58 5.27
CA SER A 331 -20.84 2.01 3.92
C SER A 331 -21.18 3.49 3.70
N LEU A 332 -20.31 4.21 3.00
CA LEU A 332 -20.50 5.62 2.71
C LEU A 332 -21.66 5.85 1.73
N ALA A 333 -22.42 6.93 1.94
CA ALA A 333 -23.43 7.35 0.99
C ALA A 333 -22.75 7.81 -0.33
N PRO A 334 -23.32 7.47 -1.50
CA PRO A 334 -22.70 7.83 -2.78
C PRO A 334 -22.63 9.36 -2.95
N THR A 335 -21.42 9.88 -3.20
CA THR A 335 -21.11 11.33 -3.26
C THR A 335 -21.60 12.02 -4.54
N SER A 336 -21.99 11.28 -5.59
CA SER A 336 -22.32 11.88 -6.89
C SER A 336 -23.76 12.45 -6.97
N LYS A 337 -23.90 13.63 -7.58
CA LYS A 337 -25.21 14.26 -7.89
C LYS A 337 -26.13 13.39 -8.77
N LYS A 338 -25.56 12.46 -9.55
CA LYS A 338 -26.34 11.47 -10.36
C LYS A 338 -26.87 10.33 -9.50
N ALA A 339 -26.16 9.92 -8.45
CA ALA A 339 -26.60 8.89 -7.50
C ALA A 339 -27.65 9.42 -6.52
N ARG A 340 -27.50 10.66 -6.02
CA ARG A 340 -28.51 11.32 -5.17
C ARG A 340 -29.90 11.45 -5.80
N ARG A 341 -30.02 11.44 -7.14
CA ARG A 341 -31.33 11.48 -7.84
C ARG A 341 -32.07 10.15 -7.82
N ARG A 342 -31.45 9.06 -7.39
CA ARG A 342 -32.10 7.75 -7.19
C ARG A 342 -32.30 7.54 -5.70
N GLU A 343 -33.38 8.10 -5.13
CA GLU A 343 -33.77 7.89 -3.73
C GLU A 343 -33.87 6.40 -3.34
N ARG A 344 -34.08 5.50 -4.32
CA ARG A 344 -34.12 4.04 -4.12
C ARG A 344 -32.75 3.38 -3.93
N ASP A 345 -31.65 4.13 -4.04
CA ASP A 345 -30.28 3.59 -3.96
C ASP A 345 -29.53 3.93 -2.65
N LEU A 346 -30.17 4.61 -1.69
CA LEU A 346 -29.56 4.90 -0.38
C LEU A 346 -29.68 3.68 0.57
N PRO A 347 -28.60 3.30 1.29
CA PRO A 347 -28.67 2.26 2.32
C PRO A 347 -29.61 2.69 3.46
N VAL A 348 -30.24 1.70 4.13
CA VAL A 348 -31.03 1.94 5.34
C VAL A 348 -30.11 2.52 6.41
N LEU A 349 -30.53 3.62 7.06
CA LEU A 349 -29.75 4.21 8.14
C LEU A 349 -29.72 3.25 9.34
N PRO A 350 -28.53 2.84 9.82
CA PRO A 350 -28.44 1.93 10.95
C PRO A 350 -28.85 2.63 12.24
N THR A 351 -29.48 1.88 13.15
CA THR A 351 -29.79 2.37 14.49
C THR A 351 -28.51 2.48 15.35
N PRO A 352 -28.48 3.32 16.39
CA PRO A 352 -27.31 3.38 17.30
C PRO A 352 -26.96 2.04 17.96
N ALA A 353 -27.97 1.20 18.25
CA ALA A 353 -27.75 -0.13 18.81
C ALA A 353 -27.08 -1.07 17.79
N GLU A 354 -27.50 -1.04 16.53
CA GLU A 354 -26.87 -1.80 15.45
C GLU A 354 -25.45 -1.32 15.18
N MET A 355 -25.21 0.00 15.20
CA MET A 355 -23.87 0.56 15.08
C MET A 355 -22.93 0.07 16.19
N ASN A 356 -23.39 0.08 17.44
CA ASN A 356 -22.59 -0.41 18.57
C ASN A 356 -22.31 -1.91 18.46
N ALA A 357 -23.32 -2.71 18.08
CA ALA A 357 -23.14 -4.15 17.87
C ALA A 357 -22.14 -4.44 16.74
N LYS A 358 -22.23 -3.71 15.62
CA LYS A 358 -21.33 -3.87 14.49
C LYS A 358 -19.91 -3.42 14.80
N ARG A 359 -19.73 -2.33 15.56
CA ARG A 359 -18.41 -1.91 16.07
C ARG A 359 -17.79 -2.97 16.97
N ALA A 360 -18.56 -3.58 17.87
CA ALA A 360 -18.07 -4.68 18.71
C ALA A 360 -17.62 -5.88 17.85
N GLN A 361 -18.41 -6.25 16.83
CA GLN A 361 -18.03 -7.30 15.87
C GLN A 361 -16.73 -6.94 15.12
N GLY A 362 -16.58 -5.68 14.70
CA GLY A 362 -15.36 -5.21 14.05
C GLY A 362 -14.13 -5.29 14.95
N SER A 363 -14.28 -4.91 16.23
CA SER A 363 -13.22 -5.06 17.23
C SER A 363 -12.81 -6.53 17.42
N THR A 364 -13.78 -7.45 17.46
CA THR A 364 -13.50 -8.90 17.52
C THR A 364 -12.73 -9.38 16.27
N ARG A 365 -13.12 -8.95 15.07
CA ARG A 365 -12.41 -9.33 13.82
C ARG A 365 -10.97 -8.83 13.81
N LEU A 366 -10.72 -7.59 14.26
CA LEU A 366 -9.37 -7.08 14.38
C LEU A 366 -8.54 -7.93 15.37
N ALA A 367 -9.13 -8.36 16.49
CA ALA A 367 -8.48 -9.27 17.43
C ALA A 367 -8.25 -10.70 16.90
N LEU A 368 -8.96 -11.12 15.84
CA LEU A 368 -8.62 -12.36 15.12
C LEU A 368 -7.36 -12.18 14.28
N LEU A 369 -7.21 -11.02 13.64
CA LEU A 369 -6.05 -10.71 12.81
C LEU A 369 -4.77 -10.56 13.67
N THR A 370 -4.87 -10.04 14.89
CA THR A 370 -3.70 -9.91 15.78
C THR A 370 -3.04 -11.26 16.09
N LYS A 371 -3.81 -12.35 16.19
CA LYS A 371 -3.27 -13.70 16.39
C LYS A 371 -2.36 -14.15 15.26
N ALA A 372 -2.59 -13.69 14.04
CA ALA A 372 -1.72 -13.96 12.90
C ALA A 372 -0.46 -13.09 12.94
N ILE A 373 -0.57 -11.84 13.40
CA ILE A 373 0.59 -10.94 13.60
C ILE A 373 1.56 -11.52 14.63
N GLU A 374 1.05 -12.17 15.68
CA GLU A 374 1.87 -12.82 16.70
C GLU A 374 2.79 -13.93 16.17
N LEU A 375 2.52 -14.47 14.97
CA LEU A 375 3.38 -15.45 14.30
C LEU A 375 4.67 -14.84 13.72
N VAL A 376 4.73 -13.52 13.57
CA VAL A 376 5.99 -12.83 13.21
C VAL A 376 6.80 -12.68 14.51
N PRO A 377 7.97 -13.33 14.64
CA PRO A 377 8.71 -13.37 15.88
C PRO A 377 9.17 -11.96 16.29
N LEU A 378 9.27 -11.75 17.60
CA LEU A 378 10.02 -10.64 18.18
C LEU A 378 11.45 -11.06 18.58
N GLU A 379 11.68 -12.38 18.67
CA GLU A 379 12.95 -13.00 19.06
C GLU A 379 13.09 -14.35 18.35
N GLY A 380 14.30 -14.67 17.85
CA GLY A 380 14.66 -15.98 17.27
C GLY A 380 14.53 -16.10 15.74
N ASP A 381 15.25 -17.07 15.17
CA ASP A 381 15.41 -17.24 13.71
C ASP A 381 14.31 -18.09 13.03
N ASP A 382 13.51 -18.85 13.79
CA ASP A 382 12.56 -19.83 13.25
C ASP A 382 11.12 -19.35 13.45
N ALA A 383 10.38 -19.21 12.35
CA ALA A 383 9.08 -18.54 12.34
C ALA A 383 8.04 -19.28 11.50
N PRO A 384 7.60 -20.47 11.93
CA PRO A 384 6.52 -21.19 11.25
C PRO A 384 5.26 -20.32 11.22
N GLY A 385 4.86 -19.90 10.01
CA GLY A 385 3.68 -19.05 9.82
C GLY A 385 3.95 -17.55 9.77
N ALA A 386 5.20 -17.07 9.83
CA ALA A 386 5.49 -15.64 9.67
C ALA A 386 4.95 -15.05 8.36
N ALA A 387 4.93 -15.84 7.26
CA ALA A 387 4.32 -15.42 6.00
C ALA A 387 2.85 -14.97 6.19
N LEU A 388 2.06 -15.71 6.99
CA LEU A 388 0.68 -15.35 7.29
C LEU A 388 0.62 -14.03 8.07
N GLY A 389 1.50 -13.83 9.04
CA GLY A 389 1.58 -12.61 9.84
C GLY A 389 1.98 -11.38 9.02
N VAL A 390 2.95 -11.50 8.12
CA VAL A 390 3.38 -10.41 7.23
C VAL A 390 2.26 -10.02 6.25
N VAL A 391 1.62 -11.00 5.60
CA VAL A 391 0.46 -10.71 4.71
C VAL A 391 -0.68 -10.06 5.48
N THR A 392 -0.98 -10.54 6.70
CA THR A 392 -2.02 -9.96 7.55
C THR A 392 -1.68 -8.52 7.97
N SER A 393 -0.40 -8.20 8.13
CA SER A 393 0.09 -6.84 8.40
C SER A 393 -0.23 -5.89 7.24
N GLY A 394 -0.09 -6.35 5.98
CA GLY A 394 -0.52 -5.61 4.80
C GLY A 394 -2.03 -5.35 4.77
N ALA A 395 -2.83 -6.37 5.11
CA ALA A 395 -4.28 -6.19 5.22
C ALA A 395 -4.67 -5.15 6.29
N LEU A 396 -4.02 -5.16 7.45
CA LEU A 396 -4.23 -4.16 8.50
C LEU A 396 -3.81 -2.74 8.06
N CYS A 397 -2.73 -2.59 7.28
CA CYS A 397 -2.35 -1.31 6.69
C CYS A 397 -3.44 -0.76 5.77
N ASN A 398 -3.94 -1.60 4.87
CA ASN A 398 -4.99 -1.21 3.92
C ASN A 398 -6.30 -0.84 4.63
N ILE A 399 -6.65 -1.57 5.70
CA ILE A 399 -7.78 -1.24 6.57
C ILE A 399 -7.57 0.13 7.25
N GLN A 400 -6.40 0.35 7.86
CA GLN A 400 -6.09 1.60 8.55
C GLN A 400 -6.16 2.79 7.59
N ARG A 401 -5.51 2.70 6.43
CA ARG A 401 -5.55 3.73 5.37
C ARG A 401 -6.97 4.03 4.89
N SER A 402 -7.74 2.98 4.61
CA SER A 402 -9.12 3.10 4.13
C SER A 402 -10.03 3.82 5.12
N VAL A 403 -9.72 3.77 6.42
CA VAL A 403 -10.58 4.35 7.46
C VAL A 403 -10.02 5.66 8.05
N GLN A 404 -8.70 5.88 8.02
CA GLN A 404 -8.07 7.14 8.45
C GLN A 404 -8.38 8.32 7.52
N SER A 405 -8.72 8.07 6.25
CA SER A 405 -8.90 9.13 5.24
C SER A 405 -10.06 10.11 5.48
N GLU A 406 -10.84 9.94 6.55
CA GLU A 406 -12.01 10.76 6.85
C GLU A 406 -11.89 11.40 8.24
N GLU A 407 -11.83 12.74 8.29
CA GLU A 407 -11.90 13.60 9.50
C GLU A 407 -13.20 13.42 10.33
N GLU A 408 -13.99 12.37 10.08
CA GLU A 408 -15.38 12.21 10.55
C GLU A 408 -15.55 11.23 11.73
N LEU A 409 -14.51 10.52 12.17
CA LEU A 409 -14.64 9.55 13.26
C LEU A 409 -14.44 10.20 14.63
N GLU A 410 -15.54 10.45 15.35
CA GLU A 410 -15.53 10.91 16.75
C GLU A 410 -14.79 9.95 17.71
N THR A 411 -14.72 8.66 17.35
CA THR A 411 -14.05 7.62 18.15
C THR A 411 -13.13 6.79 17.25
N PRO A 412 -11.85 6.62 17.62
CA PRO A 412 -10.93 5.80 16.84
C PRO A 412 -11.38 4.34 16.82
N ILE A 413 -11.06 3.64 15.72
CA ILE A 413 -11.23 2.18 15.67
C ILE A 413 -10.23 1.55 16.61
N ALA A 414 -10.72 0.66 17.47
CA ALA A 414 -9.91 -0.04 18.44
C ALA A 414 -9.81 -1.54 18.14
N VAL A 415 -8.61 -2.05 18.26
CA VAL A 415 -8.33 -3.48 18.41
C VAL A 415 -8.64 -3.86 19.86
N ALA A 416 -9.38 -4.95 20.06
CA ALA A 416 -9.67 -5.40 21.42
C ALA A 416 -8.36 -5.63 22.19
N GLU A 417 -8.30 -5.21 23.44
CA GLU A 417 -7.11 -5.35 24.33
C GLU A 417 -5.90 -4.48 23.99
N TYR A 418 -5.77 -3.95 22.76
CA TYR A 418 -4.62 -3.14 22.32
C TYR A 418 -4.92 -1.65 22.05
N GLY A 419 -6.18 -1.23 22.07
CA GLY A 419 -6.54 0.18 21.88
C GLY A 419 -6.59 0.59 20.39
N PRO A 420 -6.34 1.87 20.05
CA PRO A 420 -6.48 2.38 18.68
C PRO A 420 -5.67 1.60 17.64
N LEU A 421 -6.25 1.32 16.47
CA LEU A 421 -5.61 0.55 15.40
C LEU A 421 -4.28 1.17 14.95
N GLY A 422 -4.22 2.51 14.82
CA GLY A 422 -2.97 3.21 14.48
C GLY A 422 -1.85 2.94 15.49
N ASN A 423 -2.16 2.98 16.79
CA ASN A 423 -1.19 2.67 17.84
C ASN A 423 -0.77 1.20 17.78
N TYR A 424 -1.71 0.28 17.55
CA TYR A 424 -1.38 -1.13 17.36
C TYR A 424 -0.41 -1.34 16.19
N MET A 425 -0.63 -0.66 15.06
CA MET A 425 0.26 -0.73 13.89
C MET A 425 1.69 -0.29 14.24
N VAL A 426 1.85 0.83 14.94
CA VAL A 426 3.17 1.40 15.29
C VAL A 426 3.87 0.61 16.40
N HIS A 427 3.14 0.18 17.44
CA HIS A 427 3.73 -0.45 18.63
C HIS A 427 3.83 -1.97 18.57
N ASN A 428 3.05 -2.64 17.71
CA ASN A 428 3.02 -4.12 17.67
C ASN A 428 3.39 -4.68 16.29
N VAL A 429 2.91 -4.08 15.20
CA VAL A 429 3.21 -4.57 13.84
C VAL A 429 4.61 -4.15 13.40
N LEU A 430 4.91 -2.84 13.46
CA LEU A 430 6.19 -2.31 12.99
C LEU A 430 7.42 -2.96 13.66
N PRO A 431 7.50 -3.13 14.99
CA PRO A 431 8.68 -3.73 15.62
C PRO A 431 8.93 -5.17 15.17
N ARG A 432 7.87 -5.96 14.93
CA ARG A 432 7.97 -7.34 14.42
C ARG A 432 8.51 -7.39 13.01
N LEU A 433 8.02 -6.50 12.14
CA LEU A 433 8.52 -6.40 10.77
C LEU A 433 9.99 -5.94 10.75
N VAL A 434 10.35 -4.97 11.60
CA VAL A 434 11.75 -4.52 11.69
C VAL A 434 12.66 -5.60 12.24
N HIS A 435 12.24 -6.34 13.27
CA HIS A 435 13.01 -7.49 13.75
C HIS A 435 13.22 -8.52 12.64
N LEU A 436 12.16 -8.91 11.94
CA LEU A 436 12.24 -9.85 10.81
C LEU A 436 13.23 -9.39 9.73
N LEU A 437 13.25 -8.09 9.42
CA LEU A 437 14.16 -7.50 8.44
C LEU A 437 15.59 -7.35 8.99
N SER A 438 15.75 -7.05 10.28
CA SER A 438 17.07 -6.87 10.90
C SER A 438 17.84 -8.17 10.96
N VAL A 439 17.18 -9.30 11.25
CA VAL A 439 17.80 -10.63 11.28
C VAL A 439 17.95 -11.28 9.89
N ALA A 440 17.33 -10.72 8.84
CA ALA A 440 17.34 -11.31 7.51
C ALA A 440 18.74 -11.23 6.85
N ASP A 441 19.35 -12.39 6.62
CA ASP A 441 20.61 -12.53 5.88
C ASP A 441 20.35 -12.92 4.42
N LEU A 442 20.30 -11.91 3.54
CA LEU A 442 20.07 -12.12 2.10
C LEU A 442 21.14 -13.00 1.45
N GLU A 443 22.37 -13.01 1.96
CA GLU A 443 23.42 -13.90 1.44
C GLU A 443 23.04 -15.35 1.63
N LYS A 444 22.71 -15.73 2.87
CA LYS A 444 22.29 -17.08 3.22
C LYS A 444 20.97 -17.47 2.56
N LEU A 445 19.99 -16.57 2.50
CA LEU A 445 18.67 -16.87 1.92
C LEU A 445 18.75 -17.21 0.42
N VAL A 446 19.49 -16.42 -0.35
CA VAL A 446 19.69 -16.67 -1.78
C VAL A 446 20.56 -17.91 -2.00
N ALA A 447 21.62 -18.10 -1.22
CA ALA A 447 22.48 -19.28 -1.32
C ALA A 447 21.70 -20.59 -1.08
N ARG A 448 20.73 -20.57 -0.15
CA ARG A 448 19.82 -21.69 0.14
C ARG A 448 18.63 -21.78 -0.82
N ARG A 449 18.48 -20.85 -1.76
CA ARG A 449 17.30 -20.70 -2.65
C ARG A 449 15.99 -20.64 -1.87
N ALA A 450 16.00 -19.94 -0.73
CA ALA A 450 14.85 -19.77 0.16
C ALA A 450 13.86 -18.73 -0.40
N LYS A 451 13.20 -19.07 -1.53
CA LYS A 451 12.30 -18.17 -2.27
C LYS A 451 11.19 -17.58 -1.40
N GLU A 452 10.58 -18.40 -0.55
CA GLU A 452 9.49 -17.96 0.34
C GLU A 452 9.96 -16.92 1.37
N ALA A 453 11.16 -17.08 1.92
CA ALA A 453 11.74 -16.12 2.86
C ALA A 453 12.10 -14.80 2.18
N LEU A 454 12.58 -14.84 0.93
CA LEU A 454 12.86 -13.64 0.15
C LEU A 454 11.57 -12.88 -0.18
N GLN A 455 10.52 -13.59 -0.63
CA GLN A 455 9.19 -13.00 -0.85
C GLN A 455 8.60 -12.41 0.44
N MET A 456 8.83 -13.06 1.58
CA MET A 456 8.42 -12.54 2.88
C MET A 456 9.15 -11.24 3.23
N CYS A 457 10.46 -11.14 2.94
CA CYS A 457 11.21 -9.89 3.10
C CYS A 457 10.67 -8.79 2.18
N GLU A 458 10.42 -9.10 0.91
CA GLU A 458 9.83 -8.15 -0.04
C GLU A 458 8.49 -7.61 0.46
N LEU A 459 7.59 -8.49 0.90
CA LEU A 459 6.28 -8.09 1.42
C LEU A 459 6.40 -7.32 2.74
N ALA A 460 7.30 -7.72 3.64
CA ALA A 460 7.54 -6.97 4.88
C ALA A 460 8.03 -5.54 4.58
N LEU A 461 8.92 -5.38 3.58
CA LEU A 461 9.40 -4.07 3.13
C LEU A 461 8.29 -3.23 2.49
N GLU A 462 7.39 -3.83 1.72
CA GLU A 462 6.19 -3.14 1.21
C GLU A 462 5.33 -2.59 2.34
N VAL A 463 5.04 -3.43 3.33
CA VAL A 463 4.22 -3.06 4.49
C VAL A 463 4.91 -1.97 5.31
N VAL A 464 6.23 -2.06 5.52
CA VAL A 464 6.99 -1.00 6.19
C VAL A 464 6.93 0.30 5.37
N ALA A 465 7.14 0.25 4.06
CA ALA A 465 7.08 1.44 3.21
C ALA A 465 5.70 2.14 3.27
N GLU A 466 4.62 1.36 3.30
CA GLU A 466 3.25 1.87 3.46
C GLU A 466 3.03 2.47 4.86
N LEU A 467 3.50 1.80 5.91
CA LEU A 467 3.46 2.32 7.28
C LEU A 467 4.17 3.66 7.40
N MET A 468 5.34 3.82 6.76
CA MET A 468 6.09 5.07 6.75
C MET A 468 5.31 6.20 6.09
N SER A 469 4.54 5.91 5.04
CA SER A 469 3.66 6.89 4.39
C SER A 469 2.46 7.28 5.26
N MET A 470 2.03 6.42 6.18
CA MET A 470 0.90 6.64 7.09
C MET A 470 1.27 7.31 8.42
N LEU A 471 2.55 7.40 8.80
CA LEU A 471 2.97 8.09 10.02
C LEU A 471 2.37 9.51 10.07
N GLY A 472 1.70 9.84 11.18
CA GLY A 472 0.80 11.01 11.33
C GLY A 472 1.47 12.39 11.23
N ARG A 473 0.72 13.44 11.60
CA ARG A 473 1.28 14.79 11.80
C ARG A 473 2.33 14.67 12.90
N GLY A 474 3.57 15.08 12.64
CA GLY A 474 4.75 14.80 13.46
C GLY A 474 4.63 15.08 14.96
N ASP A 475 3.65 15.88 15.40
CA ASP A 475 3.42 16.31 16.78
C ASP A 475 2.76 15.28 17.72
N GLU A 476 2.45 14.06 17.27
CA GLU A 476 1.97 13.02 18.19
C GLU A 476 3.11 12.56 19.11
N SER A 477 3.09 13.00 20.37
CA SER A 477 3.98 12.47 21.40
C SER A 477 3.70 10.99 21.58
N VAL A 478 4.70 10.16 21.29
CA VAL A 478 4.56 8.71 21.43
C VAL A 478 5.32 8.28 22.68
N GLU A 479 4.68 7.48 23.54
CA GLU A 479 5.40 6.72 24.57
C GLU A 479 6.47 5.86 23.88
N GLN A 480 7.63 5.66 24.53
CA GLN A 480 8.81 4.99 23.98
C GLN A 480 8.46 3.77 23.10
N LEU A 481 8.88 3.79 21.83
CA LEU A 481 8.52 2.74 20.88
C LEU A 481 9.22 1.43 21.23
N SER A 482 8.51 0.30 21.22
CA SER A 482 9.12 -1.02 21.49
C SER A 482 10.26 -1.38 20.52
N ILE A 483 10.29 -0.79 19.33
CA ILE A 483 11.37 -0.95 18.35
C ILE A 483 12.73 -0.44 18.86
N THR A 484 12.77 0.54 19.79
CA THR A 484 14.04 1.05 20.32
C THR A 484 14.68 0.13 21.35
N GLN A 485 13.99 -0.94 21.76
CA GLN A 485 14.50 -1.95 22.69
C GLN A 485 15.13 -3.15 21.97
N LEU A 486 15.03 -3.21 20.64
CA LEU A 486 15.68 -4.25 19.85
C LEU A 486 17.20 -4.01 19.85
N PRO A 487 18.03 -5.06 20.00
CA PRO A 487 19.48 -4.91 20.03
C PRO A 487 19.97 -4.30 18.72
N LEU A 488 20.86 -3.31 18.85
CA LEU A 488 21.69 -2.86 17.74
C LEU A 488 22.86 -3.85 17.64
N ASP A 489 23.10 -4.41 16.46
CA ASP A 489 24.29 -5.25 16.23
C ASP A 489 25.52 -4.32 16.26
N ASP A 490 26.04 -4.04 17.45
CA ASP A 490 27.29 -3.30 17.63
C ASP A 490 28.46 -4.30 17.66
N GLU A 491 28.96 -4.68 16.48
CA GLU A 491 30.32 -5.22 16.37
C GLU A 491 31.30 -4.04 16.38
N GLY A 492 31.47 -3.42 17.55
CA GLY A 492 32.41 -2.34 17.78
C GLY A 492 32.66 -2.17 19.28
N ASP A 493 33.89 -2.41 19.73
CA ASP A 493 34.30 -2.38 21.13
C ASP A 493 33.94 -1.05 21.82
N GLU A 494 32.93 -1.05 22.69
CA GLU A 494 32.72 0.02 23.68
C GLU A 494 33.78 -0.15 24.79
N GLU A 495 34.89 0.58 24.70
CA GLU A 495 35.75 0.82 25.86
C GLU A 495 35.02 1.75 26.83
N ASP A 496 34.58 1.18 27.97
CA ASP A 496 33.96 1.88 29.11
C ASP A 496 34.75 3.14 29.52
N PHE A 497 34.23 4.32 29.20
CA PHE A 497 34.68 5.58 29.80
C PHE A 497 33.89 5.83 31.09
N GLU A 498 34.43 5.37 32.22
CA GLU A 498 33.96 5.75 33.56
C GLU A 498 34.13 7.27 33.76
N MET A 499 33.03 8.02 33.72
CA MET A 499 33.02 9.43 34.16
C MET A 499 33.06 9.49 35.69
N PHE A 500 34.19 9.95 36.23
CA PHE A 500 34.32 10.38 37.61
C PHE A 500 33.43 11.61 37.87
N GLU A 501 32.43 11.47 38.75
CA GLU A 501 31.73 12.61 39.34
C GLU A 501 32.65 13.30 40.36
N ASP A 502 33.14 14.50 40.03
CA ASP A 502 33.83 15.37 40.99
C ASP A 502 32.80 16.34 41.61
N GLN A 503 32.64 16.23 42.93
CA GLN A 503 31.80 17.11 43.74
C GLN A 503 32.62 18.34 44.17
N SER A 504 32.28 19.53 43.68
CA SER A 504 32.72 20.78 44.33
C SER A 504 31.67 21.89 44.27
N GLU A 505 31.32 22.30 45.50
CA GLU A 505 30.70 23.51 46.10
C GLU A 505 29.92 24.59 45.30
N PRO A 506 28.96 25.27 45.95
CA PRO A 506 28.11 26.28 45.32
C PRO A 506 28.72 27.69 45.42
N GLU A 507 29.02 28.33 44.28
CA GLU A 507 29.38 29.76 44.23
C GLU A 507 28.19 30.65 43.86
N GLU A 508 27.91 31.55 44.81
CA GLU A 508 27.30 32.89 44.82
C GLU A 508 26.55 33.44 43.58
N MET A 509 25.32 33.92 43.84
CA MET A 509 24.48 34.73 42.94
C MET A 509 25.10 36.11 42.64
N GLU A 510 25.35 36.41 41.36
CA GLU A 510 25.41 37.78 40.83
C GLU A 510 24.10 38.13 40.08
N PRO A 511 23.62 39.39 40.12
CA PRO A 511 22.35 39.80 39.53
C PRO A 511 22.48 40.27 38.07
N ASP A 512 21.48 39.88 37.26
CA ASP A 512 20.98 40.47 36.02
C ASP A 512 22.00 40.90 34.93
N ALA A 513 22.35 39.93 34.08
CA ALA A 513 22.51 40.18 32.64
C ALA A 513 21.22 39.74 31.93
N PRO A 514 20.75 40.46 30.88
CA PRO A 514 19.54 40.08 30.16
C PRO A 514 19.70 38.65 29.63
N GLN A 515 18.87 37.74 30.11
CA GLN A 515 18.84 36.36 29.63
C GLN A 515 18.56 36.37 28.12
N PRO A 516 19.40 35.74 27.29
CA PRO A 516 19.00 35.43 25.93
C PRO A 516 17.78 34.51 26.04
N SER A 517 16.75 34.80 25.25
CA SER A 517 15.55 33.97 25.05
C SER A 517 15.85 32.49 25.24
N GLU A 518 15.05 31.80 26.06
CA GLU A 518 15.09 30.35 26.33
C GLU A 518 15.58 29.60 25.10
N ARG A 519 16.84 29.15 25.12
CA ARG A 519 17.43 28.46 23.97
C ARG A 519 16.74 27.10 23.84
N ALA A 520 16.19 26.82 22.66
CA ALA A 520 15.65 25.52 22.28
C ALA A 520 16.60 24.38 22.66
N GLU A 521 16.15 23.46 23.51
CA GLU A 521 16.97 22.31 23.93
C GLU A 521 17.08 21.28 22.79
N PRO A 522 18.27 20.71 22.53
CA PRO A 522 18.50 19.75 21.43
C PRO A 522 17.61 18.49 21.48
N HIS A 523 17.13 18.14 22.67
CA HIS A 523 16.35 16.93 22.95
C HIS A 523 14.82 17.16 22.91
N ALA A 524 14.37 18.38 22.61
CA ALA A 524 12.96 18.73 22.64
C ALA A 524 12.09 17.88 21.69
N LEU A 525 12.65 17.34 20.61
CA LEU A 525 11.93 16.51 19.64
C LEU A 525 12.18 15.00 19.81
N ASP A 526 12.91 14.54 20.83
CA ASP A 526 13.28 13.11 20.96
C ASP A 526 12.07 12.19 21.21
N HIS A 527 10.95 12.74 21.66
CA HIS A 527 9.68 12.03 21.86
C HIS A 527 8.85 11.87 20.57
N TRP A 528 9.27 12.49 19.46
CA TRP A 528 8.61 12.30 18.17
C TRP A 528 8.82 10.88 17.64
N VAL A 529 7.79 10.35 16.98
CA VAL A 529 7.87 9.03 16.32
C VAL A 529 9.05 8.94 15.34
N PHE A 530 9.34 10.02 14.60
CA PHE A 530 10.48 10.05 13.68
C PHE A 530 11.82 10.00 14.40
N ALA A 531 11.96 10.66 15.55
CA ALA A 531 13.18 10.62 16.35
C ALA A 531 13.44 9.23 16.91
N GLN A 532 12.38 8.56 17.40
CA GLN A 532 12.45 7.18 17.87
C GLN A 532 12.81 6.20 16.74
N LEU A 533 12.24 6.38 15.54
CA LEU A 533 12.54 5.54 14.38
C LEU A 533 13.96 5.75 13.83
N LEU A 534 14.46 6.99 13.81
CA LEU A 534 15.85 7.32 13.45
C LEU A 534 16.86 6.65 14.38
N GLN A 535 16.50 6.49 15.66
CA GLN A 535 17.34 5.85 16.68
C GLN A 535 17.11 4.34 16.80
N SER A 536 16.23 3.77 15.97
CA SER A 536 15.90 2.34 15.98
C SER A 536 16.70 1.55 14.93
N PRO A 537 16.69 0.20 15.00
CA PRO A 537 17.33 -0.64 13.98
C PRO A 537 16.71 -0.55 12.57
N LEU A 538 15.60 0.17 12.39
CA LEU A 538 14.88 0.28 11.11
C LEU A 538 15.80 0.75 9.98
N LEU A 539 16.40 1.94 10.12
CA LEU A 539 17.22 2.52 9.04
C LEU A 539 18.51 1.73 8.80
N PRO A 540 19.26 1.29 9.84
CA PRO A 540 20.37 0.36 9.65
C PRO A 540 19.99 -0.90 8.86
N ALA A 541 18.87 -1.56 9.22
CA ALA A 541 18.39 -2.74 8.51
C ALA A 541 18.01 -2.44 7.06
N LEU A 542 17.27 -1.35 6.81
CA LEU A 542 16.88 -0.94 5.46
C LEU A 542 18.10 -0.62 4.59
N VAL A 543 19.08 0.11 5.11
CA VAL A 543 20.30 0.47 4.37
C VAL A 543 21.12 -0.78 4.08
N ARG A 544 21.23 -1.71 5.02
CA ARG A 544 21.89 -3.01 4.81
C ARG A 544 21.22 -3.82 3.69
N LEU A 545 19.89 -3.92 3.71
CA LEU A 545 19.11 -4.64 2.70
C LEU A 545 19.13 -3.96 1.33
N ALA A 546 19.23 -2.62 1.29
CA ALA A 546 19.32 -1.82 0.07
C ALA A 546 20.72 -1.85 -0.57
N SER A 547 21.76 -2.12 0.22
CA SER A 547 23.15 -2.03 -0.24
C SER A 547 23.48 -3.09 -1.31
N PRO A 548 24.10 -2.70 -2.43
CA PRO A 548 24.54 -3.63 -3.46
C PRO A 548 25.73 -4.49 -2.99
N VAL A 549 25.73 -5.75 -3.42
CA VAL A 549 26.84 -6.69 -3.26
C VAL A 549 27.22 -7.26 -4.63
N PRO A 550 28.40 -7.87 -4.83
CA PRO A 550 28.79 -8.38 -6.15
C PRO A 550 27.80 -9.34 -6.82
N SER A 551 27.00 -10.07 -6.02
CA SER A 551 25.94 -10.96 -6.53
C SER A 551 24.67 -10.23 -6.96
N SER A 552 24.49 -8.94 -6.62
CA SER A 552 23.38 -8.10 -7.07
C SER A 552 23.43 -7.83 -8.57
N ASP A 553 24.63 -7.76 -9.14
CA ASP A 553 24.85 -7.46 -10.57
C ASP A 553 24.60 -8.70 -11.46
N ALA A 554 24.40 -9.87 -10.86
CA ALA A 554 24.16 -11.10 -11.59
C ALA A 554 22.84 -11.04 -12.38
N ALA A 555 22.88 -11.50 -13.64
CA ALA A 555 21.70 -11.55 -14.51
C ALA A 555 20.81 -12.79 -14.29
N ASP A 556 21.13 -13.63 -13.29
CA ASP A 556 20.38 -14.82 -12.96
C ASP A 556 19.20 -14.54 -12.00
N GLU A 557 18.42 -15.58 -11.69
CA GLU A 557 17.27 -15.49 -10.78
C GLU A 557 17.69 -14.98 -9.39
N SER A 558 18.85 -15.42 -8.90
CA SER A 558 19.42 -14.99 -7.63
C SER A 558 19.67 -13.49 -7.58
N GLY A 559 20.31 -12.92 -8.62
CA GLY A 559 20.51 -11.48 -8.73
C GLY A 559 19.18 -10.72 -8.84
N SER A 560 18.21 -11.26 -9.57
CA SER A 560 16.87 -10.66 -9.69
C SER A 560 16.13 -10.60 -8.35
N GLN A 561 16.15 -11.69 -7.57
CA GLN A 561 15.50 -11.73 -6.25
C GLN A 561 16.16 -10.74 -5.27
N ARG A 562 17.48 -10.59 -5.31
CA ARG A 562 18.19 -9.58 -4.51
C ARG A 562 17.78 -8.16 -4.87
N ARG A 563 17.77 -7.84 -6.16
CA ARG A 563 17.39 -6.50 -6.63
C ARG A 563 15.96 -6.15 -6.27
N ALA A 564 15.05 -7.13 -6.27
CA ALA A 564 13.68 -6.93 -5.81
C ALA A 564 13.65 -6.47 -4.34
N VAL A 565 14.35 -7.17 -3.43
CA VAL A 565 14.48 -6.76 -2.03
C VAL A 565 15.14 -5.39 -1.90
N GLN A 566 16.22 -5.13 -2.63
CA GLN A 566 16.93 -3.85 -2.61
C GLN A 566 16.04 -2.68 -3.02
N LEU A 567 15.28 -2.84 -4.11
CA LEU A 567 14.34 -1.82 -4.57
C LEU A 567 13.27 -1.52 -3.53
N ARG A 568 12.71 -2.54 -2.86
CA ARG A 568 11.72 -2.35 -1.78
C ARG A 568 12.33 -1.68 -0.55
N ALA A 569 13.57 -2.01 -0.20
CA ALA A 569 14.28 -1.38 0.91
C ALA A 569 14.55 0.11 0.64
N VAL A 570 15.01 0.46 -0.57
CA VAL A 570 15.18 1.86 -0.97
C VAL A 570 13.85 2.60 -1.01
N ALA A 571 12.75 1.95 -1.44
CA ALA A 571 11.42 2.55 -1.41
C ALA A 571 10.94 2.85 0.02
N ALA A 572 11.18 1.94 0.97
CA ALA A 572 10.88 2.17 2.39
C ALA A 572 11.68 3.35 2.97
N ILE A 573 12.98 3.43 2.66
CA ILE A 573 13.83 4.58 3.02
C ILE A 573 13.27 5.88 2.42
N ASN A 574 12.93 5.87 1.13
CA ASN A 574 12.40 7.04 0.45
C ASN A 574 11.08 7.51 1.07
N ASN A 575 10.15 6.60 1.38
CA ASN A 575 8.87 6.95 1.99
C ASN A 575 9.04 7.55 3.39
N PHE A 576 9.92 6.96 4.21
CA PHE A 576 10.27 7.50 5.53
C PHE A 576 10.81 8.93 5.42
N LEU A 577 11.83 9.13 4.56
CA LEU A 577 12.50 10.42 4.40
C LEU A 577 11.58 11.47 3.79
N LEU A 578 10.79 11.11 2.79
CA LEU A 578 9.84 12.01 2.16
C LEU A 578 8.80 12.49 3.17
N ARG A 579 8.33 11.58 4.04
CA ARG A 579 7.38 11.93 5.10
C ARG A 579 8.01 12.86 6.13
N LEU A 580 9.22 12.56 6.60
CA LEU A 580 9.96 13.41 7.53
C LEU A 580 10.24 14.80 6.93
N ALA A 581 10.57 14.88 5.64
CA ALA A 581 10.85 16.13 4.93
C ALA A 581 9.64 17.08 4.82
N LEU A 582 8.42 16.63 5.12
CA LEU A 582 7.23 17.50 5.21
C LEU A 582 7.28 18.44 6.42
N PHE A 583 8.05 18.08 7.45
CA PHE A 583 8.21 18.87 8.69
C PHE A 583 9.46 19.75 8.68
N ALA A 584 10.32 19.58 7.66
CA ALA A 584 11.53 20.38 7.51
C ALA A 584 11.20 21.86 7.24
N PRO A 585 12.07 22.81 7.68
CA PRO A 585 11.89 24.23 7.42
C PRO A 585 11.65 24.52 5.93
N PRO A 586 10.70 25.42 5.60
CA PRO A 586 10.40 25.77 4.23
C PRO A 586 11.56 26.56 3.58
N PRO A 587 11.63 26.60 2.24
CA PRO A 587 12.60 27.44 1.54
C PRO A 587 12.37 28.94 1.84
N PRO A 588 13.39 29.81 1.65
CA PRO A 588 13.26 31.26 1.87
C PRO A 588 12.10 31.94 1.14
N SER A 589 11.72 31.43 -0.04
CA SER A 589 10.57 31.93 -0.84
C SER A 589 9.21 31.71 -0.16
N GLN A 590 9.15 30.83 0.84
CA GLN A 590 7.95 30.42 1.58
C GLN A 590 8.14 30.63 3.10
N TRP A 591 9.03 31.55 3.48
CA TRP A 591 9.36 31.77 4.87
C TRP A 591 8.13 32.23 5.68
N PRO A 592 7.84 31.62 6.84
CA PRO A 592 6.64 31.93 7.62
C PRO A 592 6.80 33.26 8.36
N GLY A 593 5.67 33.96 8.56
CA GLY A 593 5.60 35.17 9.40
C GLY A 593 5.07 34.93 10.82
N GLU A 594 4.62 33.71 11.11
CA GLU A 594 4.02 33.33 12.40
C GLU A 594 5.10 32.91 13.40
N GLU A 595 5.06 33.48 14.61
CA GLU A 595 6.06 33.26 15.67
C GLU A 595 6.16 31.78 16.08
N GLU A 596 5.02 31.10 16.29
CA GLU A 596 4.96 29.67 16.62
C GLU A 596 5.66 28.78 15.58
N THR A 597 5.54 29.13 14.29
CA THR A 597 6.21 28.37 13.22
C THR A 597 7.73 28.63 13.24
N LEU A 598 8.16 29.85 13.57
CA LEU A 598 9.58 30.18 13.70
C LEU A 598 10.21 29.45 14.90
N GLU A 599 9.52 29.38 16.03
CA GLU A 599 9.97 28.59 17.19
C GLU A 599 10.16 27.11 16.83
N ARG A 600 9.21 26.52 16.09
CA ARG A 600 9.34 25.14 15.59
C ARG A 600 10.55 24.97 14.66
N ILE A 601 10.85 25.96 13.82
CA ILE A 601 12.05 25.94 12.96
C ILE A 601 13.33 25.97 13.80
N SER A 602 13.40 26.81 14.84
CA SER A 602 14.56 26.83 15.75
C SER A 602 14.72 25.51 16.51
N LEU A 603 13.63 24.88 16.97
CA LEU A 603 13.66 23.54 17.57
C LEU A 603 14.18 22.48 16.58
N TRP A 604 13.69 22.49 15.34
CA TRP A 604 14.15 21.59 14.29
C TRP A 604 15.65 21.74 14.03
N ARG A 605 16.12 22.98 13.91
CA ARG A 605 17.53 23.32 13.67
C ARG A 605 18.43 22.88 14.81
N ALA A 606 17.99 23.05 16.05
CA ALA A 606 18.69 22.55 17.23
C ALA A 606 18.77 21.02 17.22
N TRP A 607 17.68 20.34 16.85
CA TRP A 607 17.59 18.88 16.81
C TRP A 607 18.45 18.24 15.69
N VAL A 608 18.42 18.81 14.48
CA VAL A 608 19.17 18.31 13.32
C VAL A 608 20.64 18.77 13.32
N GLY A 609 20.97 19.84 14.04
CA GLY A 609 22.33 20.42 14.09
C GLY A 609 22.59 21.52 13.06
N THR A 610 21.55 22.18 12.55
CA THR A 610 21.64 23.31 11.60
C THR A 610 21.41 24.68 12.26
N ALA A 611 21.43 24.76 13.60
CA ALA A 611 21.23 25.99 14.37
C ALA A 611 22.23 27.13 14.06
N TYR A 612 23.39 26.82 13.48
CA TYR A 612 24.35 27.84 13.05
C TYR A 612 23.85 28.74 11.90
N LEU A 613 22.72 28.39 11.27
CA LEU A 613 22.00 29.28 10.36
C LEU A 613 21.36 30.47 11.09
N GLU A 614 21.20 30.38 12.41
CA GLU A 614 20.70 31.42 13.33
C GLU A 614 21.84 32.00 14.18
N ASP A 615 23.07 31.94 13.65
CA ASP A 615 24.31 32.41 14.31
C ASP A 615 24.63 31.71 15.65
N ALA A 616 24.01 30.56 15.92
CA ALA A 616 24.43 29.68 17.00
C ALA A 616 25.76 28.95 16.68
N PRO A 617 26.49 28.45 17.69
CA PRO A 617 27.63 27.57 17.43
C PRO A 617 27.23 26.34 16.60
N ALA A 618 28.11 25.90 15.71
CA ALA A 618 27.91 24.64 15.00
C ALA A 618 28.00 23.48 16.00
N THR A 619 26.89 22.76 16.17
CA THR A 619 26.77 21.62 17.08
C THR A 619 26.40 20.38 16.27
N GLN A 620 27.14 19.29 16.48
CA GLN A 620 26.81 18.02 15.88
C GLN A 620 25.82 17.27 16.79
N THR A 621 24.68 16.87 16.24
CA THR A 621 23.68 16.06 16.97
C THR A 621 23.69 14.63 16.46
N ARG A 622 23.23 13.69 17.30
CA ARG A 622 23.08 12.27 16.93
C ARG A 622 22.19 12.11 15.69
N ILE A 623 21.06 12.82 15.65
CA ILE A 623 20.14 12.79 14.51
C ILE A 623 20.80 13.37 13.26
N GLY A 624 21.52 14.48 13.38
CA GLY A 624 22.31 15.05 12.30
C GLY A 624 23.30 14.02 11.75
N GLN A 625 24.08 13.36 12.61
CA GLN A 625 25.02 12.30 12.22
C GLN A 625 24.34 11.17 11.43
N THR A 626 23.26 10.60 11.98
CA THR A 626 22.50 9.53 11.32
C THR A 626 22.00 9.95 9.93
N LEU A 627 21.52 11.18 9.76
CA LEU A 627 21.08 11.69 8.45
C LEU A 627 22.23 11.85 7.45
N HIS A 628 23.42 12.27 7.91
CA HIS A 628 24.62 12.37 7.06
C HIS A 628 25.16 10.99 6.66
N GLU A 629 25.09 10.00 7.55
CA GLU A 629 25.43 8.62 7.25
C GLU A 629 24.48 8.04 6.20
N ILE A 630 23.18 8.23 6.37
CA ILE A 630 22.16 7.78 5.40
C ILE A 630 22.36 8.48 4.05
N TRP A 631 22.64 9.79 4.03
CA TRP A 631 22.98 10.50 2.79
C TRP A 631 24.12 9.80 2.04
N THR A 632 25.20 9.48 2.76
CA THR A 632 26.39 8.83 2.20
C THR A 632 26.07 7.45 1.65
N HIS A 633 25.28 6.65 2.38
CA HIS A 633 24.92 5.29 1.97
C HIS A 633 23.96 5.30 0.77
N VAL A 634 22.92 6.14 0.79
CA VAL A 634 21.98 6.29 -0.33
C VAL A 634 22.71 6.79 -1.59
N PHE A 635 23.65 7.73 -1.45
CA PHE A 635 24.46 8.19 -2.56
C PHE A 635 25.35 7.06 -3.11
N ALA A 636 25.98 6.26 -2.25
CA ALA A 636 26.79 5.13 -2.68
C ALA A 636 25.98 4.07 -3.43
N ILE A 637 24.75 3.76 -2.96
CA ILE A 637 23.83 2.85 -3.64
C ILE A 637 23.48 3.38 -5.04
N ALA A 638 23.10 4.67 -5.14
CA ALA A 638 22.79 5.29 -6.42
C ALA A 638 24.00 5.27 -7.38
N ALA A 639 25.18 5.61 -6.87
CA ALA A 639 26.41 5.65 -7.64
C ALA A 639 26.82 4.26 -8.16
N HIS A 640 26.65 3.21 -7.35
CA HIS A 640 26.87 1.82 -7.79
C HIS A 640 25.98 1.49 -8.99
N TRP A 641 24.66 1.62 -8.84
CA TRP A 641 23.71 1.26 -9.91
C TRP A 641 23.87 2.12 -11.16
N ALA A 642 24.14 3.41 -11.01
CA ALA A 642 24.42 4.30 -12.13
C ALA A 642 25.74 3.94 -12.87
N ALA A 643 26.67 3.23 -12.22
CA ALA A 643 27.92 2.77 -12.84
C ALA A 643 27.80 1.37 -13.48
N VAL A 644 26.72 0.62 -13.22
CA VAL A 644 26.50 -0.71 -13.81
C VAL A 644 26.35 -0.57 -15.34
N PRO A 645 27.16 -1.28 -16.16
CA PRO A 645 27.16 -1.09 -17.62
C PRO A 645 25.79 -1.26 -18.28
N SER A 646 25.00 -2.24 -17.84
CA SER A 646 23.66 -2.49 -18.39
C SER A 646 22.67 -1.34 -18.11
N VAL A 647 22.84 -0.62 -17.00
CA VAL A 647 22.03 0.55 -16.63
C VAL A 647 22.44 1.75 -17.50
N VAL A 648 23.75 1.98 -17.64
CA VAL A 648 24.31 3.03 -18.49
C VAL A 648 23.86 2.87 -19.95
N ASP A 649 23.93 1.65 -20.47
CA ASP A 649 23.56 1.34 -21.87
C ASP A 649 22.03 1.35 -22.10
N ALA A 650 21.22 1.13 -21.06
CA ALA A 650 19.76 1.18 -21.17
C ALA A 650 19.23 2.59 -21.41
N GLU A 651 19.89 3.63 -20.86
CA GLU A 651 19.52 5.01 -21.16
C GLU A 651 19.82 5.41 -22.62
N THR A 652 20.80 4.76 -23.27
CA THR A 652 21.22 5.13 -24.64
C THR A 652 20.42 4.42 -25.74
N SER A 653 20.00 3.17 -25.51
CA SER A 653 19.47 2.25 -26.54
C SER A 653 17.96 2.35 -26.84
N ALA A 654 17.19 3.17 -26.11
CA ALA A 654 15.73 3.25 -26.28
C ALA A 654 15.23 3.94 -27.58
N GLU A 655 16.11 4.45 -28.44
CA GLU A 655 15.72 5.04 -29.74
C GLU A 655 15.61 4.01 -30.89
N ASP A 656 16.30 2.87 -30.80
CA ASP A 656 16.40 1.92 -31.94
C ASP A 656 15.28 0.85 -31.98
N ASN A 657 14.46 0.71 -30.94
CA ASN A 657 13.58 -0.45 -30.78
C ASN A 657 12.07 -0.21 -30.98
N ARG A 658 11.65 0.85 -31.68
CA ARG A 658 10.22 1.07 -32.01
C ARG A 658 9.64 0.12 -33.08
N SER A 659 10.43 -0.82 -33.62
CA SER A 659 9.99 -1.73 -34.69
C SER A 659 9.92 -3.22 -34.33
N SER A 660 10.28 -3.62 -33.10
CA SER A 660 10.30 -5.05 -32.70
C SER A 660 9.52 -5.31 -31.40
N ALA A 661 8.22 -4.96 -31.40
CA ALA A 661 7.30 -5.32 -30.32
C ALA A 661 6.74 -6.74 -30.54
N MET A 662 7.59 -7.77 -30.61
CA MET A 662 7.14 -9.18 -30.61
C MET A 662 8.21 -10.22 -30.22
N SER A 663 9.31 -9.78 -29.60
CA SER A 663 10.35 -10.69 -29.07
C SER A 663 10.76 -10.20 -27.68
N GLN A 664 10.07 -10.69 -26.65
CA GLN A 664 10.53 -10.58 -25.27
C GLN A 664 11.81 -11.41 -25.14
N THR A 665 12.97 -10.79 -25.30
CA THR A 665 14.25 -11.37 -24.86
C THR A 665 14.47 -11.03 -23.38
N PRO A 666 15.02 -11.94 -22.56
CA PRO A 666 15.03 -11.83 -21.08
C PRO A 666 16.09 -10.88 -20.50
N HIS A 667 16.68 -9.98 -21.29
CA HIS A 667 17.77 -9.09 -20.84
C HIS A 667 17.29 -7.80 -20.12
N ALA A 668 16.01 -7.72 -19.75
CA ALA A 668 15.39 -6.47 -19.31
C ALA A 668 15.31 -6.26 -17.78
N THR A 669 15.82 -7.11 -16.89
CA THR A 669 15.62 -6.94 -15.44
C THR A 669 16.66 -6.04 -14.78
N ALA A 670 17.96 -6.39 -14.82
CA ALA A 670 18.99 -5.65 -14.09
C ALA A 670 19.10 -4.15 -14.44
N ALA A 671 18.91 -3.80 -15.71
CA ALA A 671 18.92 -2.42 -16.15
C ALA A 671 17.69 -1.64 -15.67
N GLN A 672 16.49 -2.24 -15.75
CA GLN A 672 15.25 -1.61 -15.30
C GLN A 672 15.23 -1.47 -13.78
N ASP A 673 15.62 -2.53 -13.06
CA ASP A 673 15.74 -2.54 -11.61
C ASP A 673 16.75 -1.47 -11.16
N GLY A 674 17.93 -1.41 -11.79
CA GLY A 674 18.96 -0.42 -11.48
C GLY A 674 18.51 1.02 -11.72
N LEU A 675 17.82 1.30 -12.84
CA LEU A 675 17.25 2.62 -13.11
C LEU A 675 16.19 3.01 -12.06
N ALA A 676 15.34 2.06 -11.66
CA ALA A 676 14.34 2.28 -10.63
C ALA A 676 14.97 2.55 -9.25
N ILE A 677 16.04 1.83 -8.91
CA ILE A 677 16.81 2.05 -7.67
C ILE A 677 17.44 3.45 -7.70
N VAL A 678 18.10 3.84 -8.80
CA VAL A 678 18.70 5.18 -8.95
C VAL A 678 17.64 6.28 -8.79
N ASP A 679 16.51 6.18 -9.50
CA ASP A 679 15.43 7.17 -9.40
C ASP A 679 14.86 7.30 -7.97
N THR A 680 14.71 6.16 -7.27
CA THR A 680 14.23 6.15 -5.89
C THR A 680 15.28 6.73 -4.93
N CYS A 681 16.57 6.41 -5.10
CA CYS A 681 17.65 7.00 -4.32
C CYS A 681 17.75 8.52 -4.52
N ILE A 682 17.55 9.05 -5.73
CA ILE A 682 17.54 10.50 -5.97
C ILE A 682 16.37 11.16 -5.21
N GLY A 683 15.22 10.48 -5.09
CA GLY A 683 14.11 10.92 -4.23
C GLY A 683 14.48 10.97 -2.74
N SER A 684 15.18 9.95 -2.25
CA SER A 684 15.72 9.93 -0.88
C SER A 684 16.74 11.06 -0.65
N LEU A 685 17.66 11.28 -1.59
CA LEU A 685 18.63 12.39 -1.51
C LEU A 685 17.91 13.74 -1.50
N TRP A 686 16.90 13.94 -2.33
CA TRP A 686 16.12 15.18 -2.29
C TRP A 686 15.48 15.41 -0.92
N SER A 687 14.91 14.36 -0.33
CA SER A 687 14.27 14.41 0.97
C SER A 687 15.28 14.71 2.10
N ILE A 688 16.44 14.05 2.11
CA ILE A 688 17.50 14.30 3.10
C ILE A 688 18.06 15.71 2.95
N ALA A 689 18.30 16.18 1.71
CA ALA A 689 18.74 17.55 1.47
C ALA A 689 17.74 18.55 2.07
N ARG A 690 16.44 18.32 1.95
CA ARG A 690 15.41 19.16 2.58
C ARG A 690 15.46 19.12 4.10
N ILE A 691 15.56 17.92 4.70
CA ILE A 691 15.64 17.73 6.16
C ILE A 691 16.84 18.48 6.74
N LEU A 692 17.99 18.40 6.06
CA LEU A 692 19.23 19.08 6.41
C LEU A 692 19.27 20.54 5.94
N GLU A 693 18.19 21.11 5.40
CA GLU A 693 18.15 22.47 4.84
C GLU A 693 19.28 22.75 3.81
N GLY A 694 19.76 21.71 3.13
CA GLY A 694 20.86 21.77 2.17
C GLY A 694 22.25 21.84 2.78
N GLN A 695 22.40 21.73 4.09
CA GLN A 695 23.66 21.89 4.83
C GLN A 695 24.62 20.70 4.67
N LEU A 696 25.03 20.45 3.43
CA LEU A 696 25.98 19.41 3.03
C LEU A 696 27.19 20.05 2.30
N PRO A 697 28.41 19.51 2.42
CA PRO A 697 29.61 20.15 1.87
C PRO A 697 29.64 20.23 0.34
N LEU A 698 29.47 21.42 -0.25
CA LEU A 698 29.42 21.57 -1.72
C LEU A 698 30.74 21.24 -2.43
N THR A 699 31.83 21.19 -1.69
CA THR A 699 33.17 20.94 -2.20
C THR A 699 33.86 19.86 -1.40
N GLN A 700 34.68 19.06 -2.09
CA GLN A 700 35.61 18.11 -1.51
C GLN A 700 36.96 18.31 -2.21
N ASP A 701 38.03 18.50 -1.44
CA ASP A 701 39.39 18.72 -1.95
C ASP A 701 39.48 19.84 -3.02
N ASP A 702 38.88 21.00 -2.73
CA ASP A 702 38.76 22.18 -3.63
C ASP A 702 38.01 21.95 -4.96
N ALA A 703 37.38 20.78 -5.15
CA ALA A 703 36.53 20.47 -6.30
C ALA A 703 35.05 20.37 -5.89
N PRO A 704 34.10 20.48 -6.84
CA PRO A 704 32.69 20.19 -6.55
C PRO A 704 32.54 18.78 -5.98
N ALA A 705 31.76 18.65 -4.90
CA ALA A 705 31.59 17.36 -4.25
C ALA A 705 31.06 16.30 -5.24
N PRO A 706 31.42 15.01 -5.08
CA PRO A 706 31.05 13.96 -6.03
C PRO A 706 29.55 13.88 -6.32
N TYR A 707 28.73 14.07 -5.29
CA TYR A 707 27.27 14.06 -5.44
C TYR A 707 26.73 15.28 -6.20
N VAL A 708 27.36 16.46 -6.10
CA VAL A 708 27.00 17.62 -6.92
C VAL A 708 27.26 17.32 -8.39
N THR A 709 28.44 16.78 -8.69
CA THR A 709 28.82 16.41 -10.06
C THR A 709 27.93 15.30 -10.63
N ALA A 710 27.63 14.27 -9.82
CA ALA A 710 26.76 13.17 -10.22
C ALA A 710 25.31 13.62 -10.47
N LEU A 711 24.75 14.49 -9.63
CA LEU A 711 23.39 15.02 -9.81
C LEU A 711 23.30 15.94 -11.04
N LEU A 712 24.35 16.73 -11.31
CA LEU A 712 24.46 17.52 -12.54
C LEU A 712 24.47 16.61 -13.78
N ALA A 713 25.26 15.54 -13.75
CA ALA A 713 25.32 14.56 -14.83
C ALA A 713 23.98 13.84 -15.01
N ALA A 714 23.34 13.42 -13.92
CA ALA A 714 22.03 12.77 -13.96
C ALA A 714 20.95 13.67 -14.58
N TYR A 715 20.91 14.96 -14.23
CA TYR A 715 19.99 15.92 -14.87
C TYR A 715 20.23 16.03 -16.38
N GLN A 716 21.50 16.02 -16.81
CA GLN A 716 21.87 16.17 -18.23
C GLN A 716 21.62 14.90 -19.04
N SER A 717 21.89 13.71 -18.49
CA SER A 717 21.76 12.43 -19.18
C SER A 717 20.34 11.86 -19.15
N ALA A 718 19.60 12.09 -18.06
CA ALA A 718 18.31 11.45 -17.85
C ALA A 718 17.32 11.78 -18.97
N ARG A 719 16.61 10.76 -19.43
CA ARG A 719 15.46 10.89 -20.34
C ARG A 719 14.14 10.99 -19.60
N MET A 720 14.08 10.46 -18.38
CA MET A 720 12.89 10.51 -17.53
C MET A 720 12.75 11.88 -16.87
N THR A 721 11.57 12.49 -17.02
CA THR A 721 11.25 13.79 -16.44
C THR A 721 11.40 13.79 -14.92
N ASP A 722 10.96 12.72 -14.25
CA ASP A 722 10.98 12.59 -12.80
C ASP A 722 12.41 12.68 -12.24
N VAL A 723 13.37 11.98 -12.86
CA VAL A 723 14.78 12.04 -12.48
C VAL A 723 15.30 13.48 -12.61
N ARG A 724 15.01 14.16 -13.72
CA ARG A 724 15.42 15.57 -13.90
C ARG A 724 14.83 16.49 -12.83
N VAL A 725 13.54 16.34 -12.53
CA VAL A 725 12.84 17.13 -11.51
C VAL A 725 13.47 16.90 -10.14
N LYS A 726 13.67 15.63 -9.74
CA LYS A 726 14.27 15.30 -8.44
C LYS A 726 15.72 15.77 -8.36
N SER A 727 16.55 15.53 -9.38
CA SER A 727 17.94 16.03 -9.41
C SER A 727 18.00 17.55 -9.29
N LEU A 728 17.15 18.27 -10.02
CA LEU A 728 17.07 19.72 -9.96
C LEU A 728 16.59 20.21 -8.59
N GLY A 729 15.59 19.54 -8.00
CA GLY A 729 15.11 19.81 -6.65
C GLY A 729 16.20 19.61 -5.59
N THR A 730 16.95 18.51 -5.66
CA THR A 730 18.08 18.25 -4.74
C THR A 730 19.16 19.32 -4.88
N LEU A 731 19.56 19.64 -6.12
CA LEU A 731 20.56 20.66 -6.40
C LEU A 731 20.12 22.06 -5.95
N ALA A 732 18.84 22.40 -6.08
CA ALA A 732 18.28 23.67 -5.60
C ALA A 732 18.40 23.82 -4.08
N VAL A 733 18.16 22.74 -3.35
CA VAL A 733 18.33 22.74 -1.89
C VAL A 733 19.80 22.85 -1.51
N LEU A 734 20.68 22.08 -2.16
CA LEU A 734 22.14 22.14 -1.98
C LEU A 734 22.74 23.51 -2.31
N ALA A 735 22.19 24.23 -3.29
CA ALA A 735 22.67 25.56 -3.69
C ALA A 735 22.63 26.59 -2.54
N ARG A 736 21.96 26.27 -1.43
CA ARG A 736 21.83 27.08 -0.22
C ARG A 736 22.69 26.59 0.94
N SER A 737 23.57 25.61 0.70
CA SER A 737 24.47 25.07 1.72
C SER A 737 25.40 26.17 2.24
N GLN A 738 25.45 26.31 3.56
CA GLN A 738 26.44 27.10 4.27
C GLN A 738 27.31 26.21 5.16
N ALA A 739 27.47 24.93 4.81
CA ALA A 739 28.22 23.96 5.61
C ALA A 739 29.68 24.40 5.90
N TYR A 740 30.26 25.26 5.05
CA TYR A 740 31.55 25.89 5.30
C TYR A 740 31.59 26.70 6.62
N ARG A 741 30.45 27.21 7.12
CA ARG A 741 30.34 27.97 8.37
C ARG A 741 30.77 27.20 9.62
N THR A 742 30.85 25.88 9.52
CA THR A 742 31.40 25.01 10.57
C THR A 742 32.91 25.20 10.76
N GLN A 743 33.61 25.72 9.75
CA GLN A 743 35.07 25.87 9.73
C GLN A 743 35.50 27.32 9.43
N ASP A 744 34.79 28.00 8.54
CA ASP A 744 35.13 29.32 8.00
C ASP A 744 33.98 30.32 8.11
N ALA A 745 34.28 31.57 8.44
CA ALA A 745 33.25 32.62 8.51
C ALA A 745 32.72 33.09 7.14
N GLN A 746 33.45 32.86 6.05
CA GLN A 746 33.15 33.34 4.70
C GLN A 746 33.23 32.20 3.69
N PRO A 747 32.45 32.25 2.59
CA PRO A 747 32.41 31.17 1.61
C PRO A 747 33.76 31.04 0.88
N PRO A 748 34.38 29.85 0.88
CA PRO A 748 35.59 29.59 0.10
C PRO A 748 35.38 29.84 -1.40
N VAL A 749 36.47 30.06 -2.14
CA VAL A 749 36.40 30.32 -3.60
C VAL A 749 35.74 29.16 -4.34
N ALA A 750 36.06 27.92 -3.97
CA ALA A 750 35.45 26.73 -4.57
C ALA A 750 33.92 26.70 -4.36
N TYR A 751 33.42 27.10 -3.19
CA TYR A 751 31.98 27.25 -2.94
C TYR A 751 31.33 28.27 -3.88
N GLN A 752 31.97 29.44 -4.06
CA GLN A 752 31.48 30.48 -4.96
C GLN A 752 31.38 29.99 -6.41
N GLN A 753 32.32 29.16 -6.86
CA GLN A 753 32.29 28.54 -8.19
C GLN A 753 31.11 27.57 -8.34
N VAL A 754 30.84 26.77 -7.30
CA VAL A 754 29.69 25.85 -7.29
C VAL A 754 28.38 26.64 -7.29
N TYR A 755 28.24 27.71 -6.50
CA TYR A 755 27.06 28.59 -6.56
C TYR A 755 26.84 29.14 -7.98
N GLY A 756 27.91 29.59 -8.64
CA GLY A 756 27.87 30.03 -10.04
C GLY A 756 27.38 28.96 -11.00
N THR A 757 27.86 27.73 -10.83
CA THR A 757 27.49 26.59 -11.68
C THR A 757 26.01 26.22 -11.51
N LEU A 758 25.54 26.12 -10.26
CA LEU A 758 24.15 25.76 -9.95
C LEU A 758 23.17 26.87 -10.37
N GLY A 759 23.49 28.14 -10.11
CA GLY A 759 22.66 29.26 -10.55
C GLY A 759 22.47 29.30 -12.06
N ASN A 760 23.54 29.09 -12.84
CA ASN A 760 23.44 29.01 -14.30
C ASN A 760 22.62 27.82 -14.77
N LEU A 761 22.81 26.64 -14.16
CA LEU A 761 22.00 25.45 -14.44
C LEU A 761 20.51 25.75 -14.33
N PHE A 762 20.07 26.40 -13.24
CA PHE A 762 18.65 26.65 -12.99
C PHE A 762 18.06 27.56 -14.06
N VAL A 763 18.73 28.67 -14.39
CA VAL A 763 18.25 29.61 -15.41
C VAL A 763 18.27 28.96 -16.81
N ASP A 764 19.28 28.15 -17.10
CA ASP A 764 19.37 27.40 -18.36
C ASP A 764 18.28 26.32 -18.46
N ALA A 765 17.94 25.66 -17.36
CA ALA A 765 16.84 24.71 -17.27
C ALA A 765 15.49 25.37 -17.55
N VAL A 766 15.24 26.57 -17.00
CA VAL A 766 14.05 27.38 -17.33
C VAL A 766 14.03 27.72 -18.82
N ALA A 767 15.15 28.20 -19.37
CA ALA A 767 15.24 28.58 -20.77
C ALA A 767 15.02 27.39 -21.73
N ALA A 768 15.62 26.24 -21.44
CA ALA A 768 15.48 25.02 -22.24
C ALA A 768 14.05 24.48 -22.19
N SER A 769 13.47 24.37 -20.99
CA SER A 769 12.15 23.77 -20.78
C SER A 769 11.00 24.66 -21.25
N SER A 770 11.21 25.98 -21.34
CA SER A 770 10.21 26.93 -21.86
C SER A 770 9.83 26.70 -23.34
N LYS A 771 10.61 25.90 -24.07
CA LYS A 771 10.45 25.66 -25.52
C LYS A 771 9.53 24.47 -25.84
N ASP A 772 9.34 23.54 -24.90
CA ASP A 772 8.64 22.28 -25.15
C ASP A 772 7.53 22.01 -24.11
N PRO A 773 6.26 21.83 -24.52
CA PRO A 773 5.18 21.42 -23.62
C PRO A 773 5.41 20.10 -22.88
N GLN A 774 6.28 19.21 -23.39
CA GLN A 774 6.60 17.93 -22.73
C GLN A 774 7.48 18.11 -21.49
N HIS A 775 8.14 19.26 -21.34
CA HIS A 775 9.06 19.54 -20.23
C HIS A 775 8.47 20.50 -19.19
N VAL A 776 7.14 20.64 -19.10
CA VAL A 776 6.51 21.58 -18.17
C VAL A 776 6.80 21.25 -16.71
N GLU A 777 6.90 19.98 -16.34
CA GLU A 777 7.27 19.58 -14.98
C GLU A 777 8.69 20.04 -14.62
N VAL A 778 9.66 19.86 -15.54
CA VAL A 778 11.03 20.39 -15.39
C VAL A 778 11.02 21.91 -15.32
N LEU A 779 10.19 22.58 -16.13
CA LEU A 779 10.05 24.03 -16.10
C LEU A 779 9.55 24.54 -14.75
N VAL A 780 8.51 23.90 -14.19
CA VAL A 780 7.97 24.23 -12.86
C VAL A 780 9.04 24.05 -11.79
N ALA A 781 9.73 22.91 -11.80
CA ALA A 781 10.82 22.64 -10.87
C ALA A 781 11.97 23.65 -11.00
N ALA A 782 12.34 24.04 -12.22
CA ALA A 782 13.41 25.00 -12.48
C ALA A 782 13.06 26.42 -12.02
N VAL A 783 11.81 26.85 -12.25
CA VAL A 783 11.33 28.15 -11.78
C VAL A 783 11.32 28.18 -10.26
N ASN A 784 10.84 27.13 -9.60
CA ASN A 784 10.86 27.02 -8.14
C ASN A 784 12.30 26.99 -7.60
N ALA A 785 13.22 26.25 -8.25
CA ALA A 785 14.63 26.22 -7.87
C ALA A 785 15.27 27.63 -7.85
N VAL A 786 14.98 28.46 -8.86
CA VAL A 786 15.46 29.85 -8.91
C VAL A 786 14.89 30.67 -7.76
N MET A 787 13.56 30.63 -7.56
CA MET A 787 12.89 31.44 -6.52
C MET A 787 13.33 31.01 -5.12
N ASP A 788 13.35 29.70 -4.86
CA ASP A 788 13.71 29.12 -3.57
C ASP A 788 15.18 29.38 -3.20
N THR A 789 16.05 29.58 -4.19
CA THR A 789 17.47 29.91 -3.97
C THR A 789 17.66 31.41 -3.76
N TYR A 790 17.08 32.26 -4.62
CA TYR A 790 17.41 33.69 -4.70
C TYR A 790 16.37 34.62 -4.05
N ALA A 791 15.43 34.09 -3.26
CA ALA A 791 14.48 34.90 -2.49
C ALA A 791 15.10 35.66 -1.30
N ASN A 792 16.33 35.34 -0.89
CA ASN A 792 17.04 36.05 0.16
C ASN A 792 18.26 36.80 -0.41
N GLU A 793 18.17 38.12 -0.48
CA GLU A 793 19.20 39.04 -0.99
C GLU A 793 20.44 39.15 -0.10
N LEU A 794 20.32 38.73 1.16
CA LEU A 794 21.43 38.76 2.14
C LEU A 794 22.27 37.48 2.10
N ALA A 795 21.85 36.48 1.33
CA ALA A 795 22.53 35.20 1.26
C ALA A 795 23.85 35.28 0.47
N PRO A 796 24.88 34.47 0.84
CA PRO A 796 26.21 34.54 0.20
C PRO A 796 26.19 34.22 -1.31
N TRP A 797 25.27 33.36 -1.74
CA TRP A 797 25.09 33.00 -3.14
C TRP A 797 24.35 34.07 -3.97
N ASP A 798 23.71 35.07 -3.36
CA ASP A 798 22.98 36.11 -4.11
C ASP A 798 23.91 37.00 -4.95
N SER A 799 25.17 37.09 -4.56
CA SER A 799 26.23 37.73 -5.36
C SER A 799 26.29 37.20 -6.80
N VAL A 800 26.00 35.91 -7.01
CA VAL A 800 25.94 35.27 -8.32
C VAL A 800 24.76 35.79 -9.16
N TYR A 801 23.62 36.09 -8.53
CA TYR A 801 22.41 36.56 -9.21
C TYR A 801 22.66 37.87 -9.94
N GLY A 802 23.28 38.83 -9.24
CA GLY A 802 23.69 40.11 -9.80
C GLY A 802 24.78 39.98 -10.86
N ALA A 803 25.87 39.28 -10.53
CA ALA A 803 27.03 39.12 -11.41
C ALA A 803 26.70 38.40 -12.73
N SER A 804 25.78 37.44 -12.69
CA SER A 804 25.39 36.62 -13.86
C SER A 804 24.19 37.19 -14.64
N GLY A 805 23.66 38.34 -14.22
CA GLY A 805 22.56 39.03 -14.90
C GLY A 805 21.25 38.22 -14.95
N PHE A 806 20.95 37.46 -13.90
CA PHE A 806 19.79 36.56 -13.90
C PHE A 806 18.44 37.30 -13.99
N GLN A 807 18.32 38.49 -13.39
CA GLN A 807 17.12 39.33 -13.48
C GLN A 807 16.67 39.55 -14.94
N ALA A 808 17.58 40.01 -15.80
CA ALA A 808 17.27 40.31 -17.20
C ALA A 808 16.95 39.04 -18.00
N ARG A 809 17.68 37.95 -17.74
CA ARG A 809 17.47 36.65 -18.40
C ARG A 809 16.10 36.06 -18.06
N LEU A 810 15.72 36.07 -16.79
CA LEU A 810 14.43 35.57 -16.31
C LEU A 810 13.28 36.45 -16.80
N GLY A 811 13.43 37.78 -16.75
CA GLY A 811 12.45 38.73 -17.29
C GLY A 811 12.11 38.47 -18.76
N ALA A 812 13.11 38.12 -19.59
CA ALA A 812 12.90 37.75 -20.98
C ALA A 812 12.12 36.44 -21.16
N LEU A 813 12.16 35.52 -20.19
CA LEU A 813 11.52 34.21 -20.24
C LEU A 813 10.06 34.22 -19.73
N VAL A 814 9.63 35.23 -18.98
CA VAL A 814 8.26 35.31 -18.41
C VAL A 814 7.17 35.16 -19.49
N ASN A 815 7.28 35.88 -20.60
CA ASN A 815 6.29 35.84 -21.68
C ASN A 815 6.29 34.50 -22.43
N PRO A 816 7.45 33.94 -22.84
CA PRO A 816 7.54 32.57 -23.36
C PRO A 816 6.86 31.53 -22.46
N ILE A 817 7.16 31.53 -21.16
CA ILE A 817 6.60 30.58 -20.18
C ILE A 817 5.08 30.77 -20.09
N ALA A 818 4.60 32.00 -19.91
CA ALA A 818 3.17 32.28 -19.85
C ALA A 818 2.43 31.86 -21.14
N GLY A 819 3.09 31.99 -22.30
CA GLY A 819 2.59 31.50 -23.58
C GLY A 819 2.51 29.97 -23.65
N LEU A 820 3.51 29.26 -23.12
CA LEU A 820 3.54 27.81 -23.02
C LEU A 820 2.40 27.28 -22.14
N VAL A 821 2.28 27.80 -20.92
CA VAL A 821 1.27 27.37 -19.94
C VAL A 821 -0.15 27.55 -20.50
N LYS A 822 -0.41 28.65 -21.22
CA LYS A 822 -1.71 28.88 -21.87
C LYS A 822 -2.08 27.83 -22.93
N ARG A 823 -1.11 27.13 -23.52
CA ARG A 823 -1.32 26.10 -24.56
C ARG A 823 -1.53 24.70 -23.98
N MET A 824 -1.27 24.50 -22.69
CA MET A 824 -1.45 23.19 -22.04
C MET A 824 -2.93 22.77 -22.02
N ASP A 825 -3.18 21.47 -22.11
CA ASP A 825 -4.52 20.91 -21.92
C ASP A 825 -4.87 20.85 -20.43
N ARG A 826 -5.76 21.74 -20.01
CA ARG A 826 -6.28 21.83 -18.64
C ARG A 826 -6.99 20.57 -18.15
N ARG A 827 -7.45 19.71 -19.07
CA ARG A 827 -8.17 18.47 -18.73
C ARG A 827 -7.26 17.26 -18.63
N ALA A 828 -6.10 17.30 -19.28
CA ALA A 828 -5.17 16.18 -19.29
C ALA A 828 -4.48 15.99 -17.93
N ASN A 829 -3.98 17.09 -17.35
CA ASN A 829 -3.39 17.10 -16.01
C ASN A 829 -3.73 18.42 -15.29
N PRO A 830 -4.92 18.51 -14.64
CA PRO A 830 -5.33 19.73 -13.94
C PRO A 830 -4.37 20.21 -12.84
N PRO A 831 -3.80 19.32 -11.98
CA PRO A 831 -2.79 19.71 -11.00
C PRO A 831 -1.54 20.36 -11.61
N LEU A 832 -0.97 19.76 -12.66
CA LEU A 832 0.22 20.31 -13.33
C LEU A 832 -0.07 21.67 -13.98
N TYR A 833 -1.26 21.82 -14.57
CA TYR A 833 -1.68 23.11 -15.11
C TYR A 833 -1.78 24.19 -14.02
N ALA A 834 -2.36 23.85 -12.86
CA ALA A 834 -2.44 24.77 -11.73
C ALA A 834 -1.05 25.16 -11.22
N ALA A 835 -0.16 24.19 -11.00
CA ALA A 835 1.22 24.43 -10.59
C ALA A 835 1.98 25.31 -11.59
N ALA A 836 1.85 25.06 -12.90
CA ALA A 836 2.49 25.87 -13.91
C ALA A 836 1.94 27.31 -13.98
N GLN A 837 0.63 27.50 -13.75
CA GLN A 837 0.06 28.84 -13.63
C GLN A 837 0.53 29.59 -12.39
N GLU A 838 0.68 28.88 -11.27
CA GLU A 838 1.22 29.41 -10.02
C GLU A 838 2.68 29.82 -10.20
N SER A 839 3.53 28.96 -10.78
CA SER A 839 4.94 29.29 -11.05
C SER A 839 5.10 30.54 -11.91
N VAL A 840 4.23 30.79 -12.89
CA VAL A 840 4.26 32.04 -13.69
C VAL A 840 3.92 33.26 -12.84
N GLN A 841 2.96 33.13 -11.93
CA GLN A 841 2.57 34.23 -11.04
C GLN A 841 3.67 34.53 -10.03
N ASN A 842 4.19 33.48 -9.39
CA ASN A 842 5.27 33.58 -8.42
C ASN A 842 6.54 34.14 -9.06
N LEU A 843 6.90 33.72 -10.30
CA LEU A 843 8.06 34.27 -11.00
C LEU A 843 7.91 35.78 -11.27
N ARG A 844 6.71 36.26 -11.61
CA ARG A 844 6.48 37.70 -11.80
C ARG A 844 6.62 38.45 -10.48
N ALA A 845 5.98 37.96 -9.43
CA ALA A 845 6.07 38.55 -8.09
C ALA A 845 7.52 38.57 -7.58
N PHE A 846 8.28 37.50 -7.83
CA PHE A 846 9.69 37.41 -7.51
C PHE A 846 10.51 38.47 -8.25
N LEU A 847 10.31 38.64 -9.56
CA LEU A 847 11.03 39.65 -10.34
C LEU A 847 10.68 41.08 -9.89
N ASP A 848 9.39 41.35 -9.62
CA ASP A 848 8.92 42.64 -9.10
C ASP A 848 9.54 42.92 -7.71
N TYR A 849 9.62 41.91 -6.84
CA TYR A 849 10.30 42.01 -5.55
C TYR A 849 11.79 42.33 -5.74
N ARG A 850 12.50 41.63 -6.64
CA ARG A 850 13.93 41.90 -6.91
C ARG A 850 14.17 43.29 -7.47
N ASP A 851 13.27 43.83 -8.29
CA ASP A 851 13.32 45.21 -8.79
C ASP A 851 13.00 46.25 -7.70
N SER A 852 12.27 45.86 -6.65
CA SER A 852 11.92 46.73 -5.52
C SER A 852 13.03 46.87 -4.49
N LEU A 853 14.02 45.96 -4.50
CA LEU A 853 15.16 46.03 -3.61
C LEU A 853 15.96 47.30 -3.93
N PRO A 854 16.42 48.05 -2.90
CA PRO A 854 17.25 49.21 -3.12
C PRO A 854 18.51 48.80 -3.89
N ASP A 855 18.97 49.69 -4.79
CA ASP A 855 20.15 49.51 -5.65
C ASP A 855 21.44 49.50 -4.80
N THR A 856 21.59 48.50 -3.92
CA THR A 856 22.70 48.33 -2.96
C THR A 856 23.90 47.71 -3.68
N GLY A 857 24.37 48.40 -4.73
CA GLY A 857 25.41 47.84 -5.62
C GLY A 857 26.26 48.85 -6.39
N LYS A 858 26.28 50.14 -6.00
CA LYS A 858 27.27 51.12 -6.51
C LYS A 858 28.22 51.69 -5.47
N GLN A 859 28.20 51.25 -4.21
CA GLN A 859 29.19 51.68 -3.20
C GLN A 859 29.49 50.59 -2.15
N LYS A 860 30.41 49.68 -2.45
CA LYS A 860 31.73 49.57 -1.79
C LYS A 860 32.53 48.41 -2.37
#